data_AF-A0AAN9VUW4-F1
#
_entry.id   AF-A0AAN9VUW4-F1
#
_cell.length_a   1.000
_cell.length_b   1.000
_cell.length_c   1.000
_cell.angle_alpha   90.00
_cell.angle_beta   90.00
_cell.angle_gamma   90.00
#
_symmetry.space_group_name_H-M   'P 1'
#
loop_
_entity.id
_entity.type
_entity.pdbx_description
1 polymer ?
#
loop_
_entity_poly.entity_id
_entity_poly.type
_entity_poly.pdbx_seq_one_letter_code
_entity_poly.pdbx_strand_id
1 'polypeptide(L)'
;MESLRHYLHICGVCRVGGYRISCARNCKQTSSIASKRQAGSTTTRGKKTVTVIDCNSTPSSVFRRRHPEDYDIVSPATLRSLDHALGECYPSQSKQLPRKNSKSSQSSEDLPTSRPSEGPYRFNEINIQMLPESLHRHLFGAKATASPSPELVRAALRARKELQRRGLLRAPPAPIADPGLRLPRLRGADVEEHFRTVGEEQSGPYRALLQGLAAAPEPPPPPAEWQLRVGWTRYAPEEPPLPVPFPACDALVLDVEVCRAAGEAPVLATAASPAAWYCWVSPRLAAASAGPAATPPRRYSADDFLPLESEPAAGTFAPGVFQRPRVVVGHNVSYDRARVREQYWLERSSLRFVDTMSLHVCVGGLASGQRAALRSSADAEPEDAAWREVAALNSLADVHRLYCGAPLDKAARDLFVTGQLAEVRADFQSATAYCAGDVAATWRVLAKVLPLFLERFPHPVSLAGLLELGGAYLPVGAAWPRFLASAERTYDELRAESRRMLARAADDACALLHAHAYCRDPWMWDQDWSVQELRLRKTAPKKRASGTDGAVADEDFDPEEWPEKFRNLAATRYQLPAKRPLLPGYPAWYRNLCDRPGAEEWTPGPARVSTGLQVTPKLLRLTWEGYPLHYVREHGWGFLVPREGREGVEEAEDAAAKPPLTELLAMCPVVAGAGAKTRVEEGETAGEVESVRREVQERLGWGSRRGGVDGTASAAPLWYIGAGVRCGASVGGCWFLKLPHKDGAARVGSPMARDFLGAFEAGVLAGAGPGAARVLDVGRQLSYWRNNRERVLGQLVGWLPAAALPRSLRARGAGLQLGAIVPQVVAAGTLTRRAVEPTWMTAANAKPGRLGSELRALVHAPPGHAFVGADVDSQELWIAAVLGDASAAGIHGGTPFGWMTLSGSKADGTDMHSVTAAAAGVSRDEAKVLNYARIYGAGPRFAQRLLQRFNPALGDAEARARATKMFALTKGRRVWRARPEWAAAAEDAGGARTTSALEARRRAQALGATTDEVFGAPRWEGGTESAMFNRLEEIANAAHPATPFLGGRLSRALEAAVSAGDDDRFLPTRVNWVVQSGAVDFLHLMLVCMRWLQPRARFCLSFHDEVRYLVAERDRHRAALALHATNLLARAFCAQRLGLTDLPAAVAFFASVEVDAALRKDAHHDCATPSNPHGLRRGYGVAPGEALDVYKTVARAGGVLRAPRGASAALAAPSARTV
;
A
#
# COMPACT_ATOMS: atom_id res chain seq x y z
N MET A 1 52.02 32.18 3.94
CA MET A 1 53.09 31.14 3.89
C MET A 1 52.71 29.88 4.69
N GLU A 2 51.42 29.53 4.82
CA GLU A 2 50.96 28.40 5.67
C GLU A 2 50.60 27.12 4.89
N SER A 3 50.51 27.20 3.56
CA SER A 3 50.01 26.10 2.70
C SER A 3 51.04 25.01 2.35
N LEU A 4 52.21 24.99 2.99
CA LEU A 4 53.37 24.17 2.57
C LEU A 4 53.95 23.23 3.64
N ARG A 5 53.26 23.03 4.78
CA ARG A 5 53.69 22.09 5.85
C ARG A 5 52.95 20.75 5.92
N HIS A 6 51.92 20.52 5.10
CA HIS A 6 51.03 19.36 5.24
C HIS A 6 51.34 18.16 4.34
N TYR A 7 52.48 18.13 3.63
CA TYR A 7 52.75 17.14 2.57
C TYR A 7 53.86 16.11 2.84
N LEU A 8 54.42 16.07 4.05
CA LEU A 8 55.47 15.10 4.43
C LEU A 8 55.26 14.54 5.84
N HIS A 9 54.59 13.38 5.94
CA HIS A 9 54.96 12.26 6.82
C HIS A 9 54.00 11.06 6.68
N ILE A 10 54.34 10.10 5.81
CA ILE A 10 53.86 8.70 5.91
C ILE A 10 55.03 7.77 5.59
N CYS A 11 55.69 7.24 6.63
CA CYS A 11 56.42 5.95 6.66
C CYS A 11 57.09 5.73 8.04
N GLY A 12 57.07 4.50 8.58
CA GLY A 12 58.08 4.05 9.57
C GLY A 12 57.73 3.88 11.07
N VAL A 13 56.80 2.98 11.41
CA VAL A 13 56.86 1.93 12.48
C VAL A 13 57.75 2.09 13.76
N CYS A 14 57.11 1.93 14.96
CA CYS A 14 57.65 1.53 16.31
C CYS A 14 58.74 2.39 17.01
N ARG A 15 58.67 2.81 18.29
CA ARG A 15 58.24 2.15 19.55
C ARG A 15 58.31 3.16 20.75
N VAL A 16 57.46 2.96 21.77
CA VAL A 16 57.63 3.26 23.24
C VAL A 16 57.85 4.71 23.75
N GLY A 17 57.03 5.09 24.75
CA GLY A 17 57.24 6.21 25.70
C GLY A 17 56.33 7.43 25.45
N GLY A 18 55.56 7.99 26.40
CA GLY A 18 55.29 7.60 27.79
C GLY A 18 55.35 8.76 28.79
N TYR A 19 54.27 9.51 28.99
CA TYR A 19 54.07 10.51 30.07
C TYR A 19 52.56 10.50 30.44
N ARG A 20 52.10 10.36 31.70
CA ARG A 20 52.34 11.11 32.96
C ARG A 20 52.06 12.62 32.83
N ILE A 21 50.92 13.05 33.34
CA ILE A 21 50.55 14.46 33.55
C ILE A 21 50.75 14.78 35.05
N SER A 22 51.54 15.81 35.36
CA SER A 22 51.68 16.34 36.72
C SER A 22 51.89 17.86 36.76
N CYS A 23 50.87 18.55 37.29
CA CYS A 23 50.90 19.71 38.20
C CYS A 23 52.10 20.68 38.26
N ALA A 24 51.85 21.98 38.02
CA ALA A 24 52.13 23.14 38.89
C ALA A 24 51.49 24.41 38.24
N ARG A 25 50.70 25.32 38.85
CA ARG A 25 50.69 26.07 40.14
C ARG A 25 51.71 27.22 40.27
N ASN A 26 51.22 28.47 40.26
CA ASN A 26 51.36 29.54 41.30
C ASN A 26 51.06 30.95 40.73
N CYS A 27 50.64 31.99 41.48
CA CYS A 27 50.03 32.14 42.83
C CYS A 27 49.49 33.59 43.02
N LYS A 28 48.87 33.88 44.20
CA LYS A 28 48.40 35.17 44.78
C LYS A 28 47.00 35.64 44.34
N GLN A 29 46.13 36.19 45.21
CA GLN A 29 46.28 36.65 46.62
C GLN A 29 44.92 36.64 47.40
N THR A 30 44.95 36.40 48.73
CA THR A 30 44.11 36.96 49.86
C THR A 30 42.62 37.39 49.67
N SER A 31 41.66 37.31 50.64
CA SER A 31 41.64 36.98 52.09
C SER A 31 40.22 36.89 52.72
N SER A 32 40.03 35.97 53.69
CA SER A 32 39.39 36.12 55.03
C SER A 32 37.86 36.33 55.29
N ILE A 33 37.43 35.87 56.48
CA ILE A 33 36.16 36.12 57.25
C ILE A 33 34.90 35.40 56.66
N ALA A 34 34.09 34.55 57.32
CA ALA A 34 33.78 34.09 58.69
C ALA A 34 32.42 34.56 59.28
N SER A 35 31.68 33.59 59.88
CA SER A 35 30.73 33.72 61.01
C SER A 35 29.20 33.96 60.80
N LYS A 36 28.40 33.01 61.36
CA LYS A 36 27.04 33.13 61.98
C LYS A 36 25.82 33.40 61.07
N ARG A 37 24.56 33.09 61.42
CA ARG A 37 23.85 32.10 62.29
C ARG A 37 22.39 32.61 62.43
N GLN A 38 21.36 31.81 62.12
CA GLN A 38 20.03 31.70 62.77
C GLN A 38 19.11 30.87 61.85
N ALA A 39 18.32 29.84 62.22
CA ALA A 39 17.85 29.18 63.46
C ALA A 39 16.33 29.34 63.70
N GLY A 40 15.67 28.22 64.06
CA GLY A 40 14.21 28.02 64.19
C GLY A 40 13.72 27.01 63.13
N SER A 41 13.59 25.68 63.37
CA SER A 41 12.96 24.94 64.49
C SER A 41 11.45 25.21 64.57
N THR A 42 10.54 24.24 64.75
CA THR A 42 10.63 22.82 65.17
C THR A 42 9.43 22.05 64.50
N THR A 43 9.10 20.75 64.65
CA THR A 43 9.39 19.72 65.68
C THR A 43 9.26 18.27 65.14
N THR A 44 10.17 17.39 65.58
CA THR A 44 10.08 15.96 65.99
C THR A 44 8.78 15.14 65.78
N ARG A 45 8.78 13.79 65.65
CA ARG A 45 9.62 12.70 66.24
C ARG A 45 9.26 11.37 65.51
N GLY A 46 10.11 10.35 65.29
CA GLY A 46 11.57 10.20 65.44
C GLY A 46 12.02 8.72 65.48
N LYS A 47 13.34 8.47 65.34
CA LYS A 47 14.10 7.22 65.64
C LYS A 47 13.83 5.98 64.75
N LYS A 48 14.82 5.12 64.42
CA LYS A 48 16.30 5.17 64.60
C LYS A 48 16.97 4.22 63.58
N THR A 49 18.17 4.57 63.13
CA THR A 49 19.09 3.74 62.33
C THR A 49 19.86 2.71 63.17
N VAL A 50 20.23 1.58 62.55
CA VAL A 50 21.44 0.78 62.86
C VAL A 50 22.05 0.29 61.54
N THR A 51 23.39 0.33 61.45
CA THR A 51 24.26 0.00 60.30
C THR A 51 24.82 -1.43 60.43
N VAL A 52 25.83 -1.82 59.61
CA VAL A 52 26.61 -3.08 59.54
C VAL A 52 26.14 -3.92 58.33
N ILE A 53 26.82 -3.98 57.17
CA ILE A 53 28.23 -4.34 56.84
C ILE A 53 28.59 -5.74 57.34
N ASP A 54 28.53 -6.77 56.49
CA ASP A 54 29.80 -7.29 55.93
C ASP A 54 29.64 -8.24 54.74
N CYS A 55 30.77 -8.50 54.10
CA CYS A 55 30.99 -9.33 52.93
C CYS A 55 31.15 -10.83 53.28
N ASN A 56 30.84 -11.70 52.31
CA ASN A 56 31.53 -12.96 52.02
C ASN A 56 30.82 -13.63 50.82
N SER A 57 31.43 -14.29 49.84
CA SER A 57 32.78 -14.33 49.26
C SER A 57 32.74 -15.54 48.30
N THR A 58 33.04 -15.31 47.01
CA THR A 58 33.75 -16.26 46.11
C THR A 58 33.02 -17.53 45.59
N PRO A 59 33.53 -18.24 44.55
CA PRO A 59 33.90 -17.67 43.23
C PRO A 59 33.63 -18.61 42.00
N SER A 60 34.00 -18.12 40.80
CA SER A 60 34.61 -18.88 39.67
C SER A 60 33.89 -19.99 38.87
N SER A 61 33.68 -19.68 37.57
CA SER A 61 34.15 -20.41 36.36
C SER A 61 33.57 -21.77 35.87
N VAL A 62 32.96 -21.71 34.66
CA VAL A 62 33.20 -22.54 33.44
C VAL A 62 32.96 -24.07 33.45
N PHE A 63 32.05 -24.58 32.59
CA PHE A 63 32.36 -25.52 31.46
C PHE A 63 31.17 -25.80 30.50
N ARG A 64 31.41 -26.62 29.46
CA ARG A 64 30.66 -26.77 28.18
C ARG A 64 29.54 -27.83 28.19
N ARG A 65 28.61 -27.71 27.20
CA ARG A 65 27.86 -28.70 26.36
C ARG A 65 27.68 -30.16 26.84
N ARG A 66 26.56 -30.80 26.46
CA ARG A 66 26.45 -31.99 25.56
C ARG A 66 24.98 -32.27 25.15
N HIS A 67 24.79 -33.08 24.10
CA HIS A 67 23.51 -33.57 23.49
C HIS A 67 23.41 -35.11 23.78
N PRO A 68 22.61 -35.97 23.10
CA PRO A 68 21.27 -35.88 22.49
C PRO A 68 20.33 -37.06 22.93
N GLU A 69 19.23 -37.25 22.18
CA GLU A 69 18.63 -38.55 21.73
C GLU A 69 17.75 -39.47 22.61
N ASP A 70 16.69 -39.90 21.91
CA ASP A 70 15.90 -41.14 21.90
C ASP A 70 14.93 -41.62 23.00
N TYR A 71 13.76 -41.98 22.47
CA TYR A 71 12.71 -42.79 23.10
C TYR A 71 13.16 -44.25 23.14
N ASP A 72 12.91 -44.94 24.24
CA ASP A 72 12.55 -46.35 24.11
C ASP A 72 11.53 -46.86 25.14
N ILE A 73 10.84 -47.89 24.68
CA ILE A 73 9.69 -48.60 25.21
C ILE A 73 9.87 -49.14 26.63
N VAL A 74 8.92 -48.88 27.54
CA VAL A 74 8.56 -49.81 28.64
C VAL A 74 7.04 -49.84 28.83
N SER A 75 6.50 -51.06 28.98
CA SER A 75 5.08 -51.37 29.15
C SER A 75 4.83 -52.04 30.54
N PRO A 76 3.64 -52.58 30.92
CA PRO A 76 3.02 -52.19 32.19
C PRO A 76 2.95 -53.28 33.29
N ALA A 77 2.85 -52.84 34.56
CA ALA A 77 2.18 -53.48 35.72
C ALA A 77 2.26 -52.48 36.91
N THR A 78 1.44 -52.45 37.97
CA THR A 78 0.63 -53.46 38.67
C THR A 78 -0.55 -52.71 39.35
N LEU A 79 -1.86 -52.97 39.13
CA LEU A 79 -2.75 -54.09 39.51
C LEU A 79 -3.30 -54.09 40.97
N ARG A 80 -4.64 -54.25 41.08
CA ARG A 80 -5.49 -54.62 42.27
C ARG A 80 -5.81 -53.47 43.26
N SER A 81 -6.98 -53.38 43.91
CA SER A 81 -8.27 -54.14 43.93
C SER A 81 -9.33 -53.25 44.66
N LEU A 82 -10.65 -53.41 44.67
CA LEU A 82 -11.57 -54.56 44.79
C LEU A 82 -12.98 -54.22 44.20
N ASP A 83 -13.64 -55.22 43.59
CA ASP A 83 -14.97 -55.81 43.89
C ASP A 83 -16.25 -54.95 44.13
N HIS A 84 -17.49 -55.37 43.80
CA HIS A 84 -17.99 -56.66 43.25
C HIS A 84 -19.36 -56.51 42.51
N ALA A 85 -19.54 -57.24 41.38
CA ALA A 85 -20.78 -57.79 40.76
C ALA A 85 -22.07 -56.92 40.57
N LEU A 86 -23.04 -57.26 39.71
CA LEU A 86 -23.42 -58.45 38.90
C LEU A 86 -23.81 -57.99 37.46
N GLY A 87 -23.81 -58.78 36.40
CA GLY A 87 -23.38 -60.17 36.18
C GLY A 87 -23.79 -60.65 34.76
N GLU A 88 -22.98 -61.54 34.17
CA GLU A 88 -23.34 -62.58 33.16
C GLU A 88 -23.98 -62.17 31.80
N CYS A 89 -23.65 -62.77 30.63
CA CYS A 89 -22.59 -63.72 30.27
C CYS A 89 -22.29 -63.67 28.74
N TYR A 90 -21.06 -64.02 28.35
CA TYR A 90 -20.59 -64.33 26.97
C TYR A 90 -21.12 -65.73 26.52
N PRO A 91 -20.74 -66.35 25.36
CA PRO A 91 -19.83 -65.98 24.25
C PRO A 91 -20.50 -66.04 22.83
N SER A 92 -20.04 -65.35 21.78
CA SER A 92 -18.83 -65.52 20.93
C SER A 92 -18.88 -66.62 19.84
N GLN A 93 -18.55 -66.19 18.60
CA GLN A 93 -18.00 -66.95 17.45
C GLN A 93 -18.89 -67.87 16.57
N SER A 94 -19.10 -67.42 15.32
CA SER A 94 -18.48 -67.98 14.09
C SER A 94 -19.40 -68.25 12.88
N LYS A 95 -18.80 -68.04 11.69
CA LYS A 95 -19.03 -68.68 10.38
C LYS A 95 -20.38 -68.55 9.63
N GLN A 96 -20.21 -67.98 8.43
CA GLN A 96 -20.77 -68.39 7.13
C GLN A 96 -22.24 -68.08 6.78
N LEU A 97 -22.39 -67.62 5.53
CA LEU A 97 -23.65 -67.25 4.87
C LEU A 97 -24.53 -68.47 4.55
N PRO A 98 -25.84 -68.25 4.48
CA PRO A 98 -26.55 -68.62 3.25
C PRO A 98 -27.34 -67.47 2.61
N ARG A 99 -27.96 -67.76 1.46
CA ARG A 99 -28.50 -66.79 0.48
C ARG A 99 -30.00 -66.51 0.62
N LYS A 100 -30.37 -65.32 0.10
CA LYS A 100 -31.60 -64.97 -0.66
C LYS A 100 -32.91 -64.56 0.05
N ASN A 101 -33.42 -63.44 -0.48
CA ASN A 101 -34.83 -63.06 -0.71
C ASN A 101 -35.76 -62.69 0.46
N SER A 102 -36.00 -61.38 0.58
CA SER A 102 -37.36 -60.82 0.42
C SER A 102 -37.29 -59.37 -0.07
N LYS A 103 -38.06 -59.02 -1.12
CA LYS A 103 -38.34 -57.62 -1.47
C LYS A 103 -39.35 -57.05 -0.48
N SER A 104 -39.13 -55.85 0.02
CA SER A 104 -40.23 -55.01 0.54
C SER A 104 -39.88 -53.52 0.44
N SER A 105 -40.86 -52.76 -0.05
CA SER A 105 -41.07 -51.30 0.10
C SER A 105 -39.84 -50.38 0.20
N GLN A 106 -39.67 -49.57 -0.85
CA GLN A 106 -39.08 -48.23 -0.72
C GLN A 106 -39.86 -47.45 0.36
N SER A 107 -39.22 -47.16 1.50
CA SER A 107 -39.70 -46.10 2.39
C SER A 107 -39.34 -44.75 1.75
N SER A 108 -40.31 -43.86 1.61
CA SER A 108 -40.09 -42.48 1.21
C SER A 108 -39.04 -41.81 2.10
N GLU A 109 -38.02 -41.18 1.49
CA GLU A 109 -37.25 -40.16 2.21
C GLU A 109 -38.21 -38.98 2.47
N ASP A 110 -38.84 -38.97 3.65
CA ASP A 110 -39.71 -37.86 4.06
C ASP A 110 -38.93 -36.54 3.97
N LEU A 111 -39.58 -35.53 3.40
CA LEU A 111 -38.99 -34.20 3.33
C LEU A 111 -38.70 -33.72 4.76
N PRO A 112 -37.51 -33.13 5.01
CA PRO A 112 -37.30 -32.39 6.24
C PRO A 112 -38.18 -31.14 6.18
N THR A 113 -39.40 -31.25 6.69
CA THR A 113 -40.15 -30.11 7.18
C THR A 113 -39.27 -29.39 8.18
N SER A 114 -39.21 -28.06 8.06
CA SER A 114 -38.44 -27.21 8.96
C SER A 114 -38.97 -27.37 10.38
N ARG A 115 -38.35 -28.24 11.18
CA ARG A 115 -38.58 -28.27 12.62
C ARG A 115 -38.22 -26.88 13.15
N PRO A 116 -39.12 -26.18 13.87
CA PRO A 116 -38.70 -25.04 14.66
C PRO A 116 -37.59 -25.53 15.58
N SER A 117 -36.45 -24.84 15.62
CA SER A 117 -35.42 -25.19 16.60
C SER A 117 -35.98 -24.93 18.00
N GLU A 118 -36.06 -25.97 18.84
CA GLU A 118 -36.51 -25.87 20.24
C GLU A 118 -35.46 -25.18 21.15
N GLY A 119 -34.63 -24.30 20.57
CA GLY A 119 -33.58 -23.54 21.24
C GLY A 119 -33.49 -22.10 20.72
N PRO A 120 -32.79 -21.21 21.43
CA PRO A 120 -32.82 -19.76 21.18
C PRO A 120 -32.10 -19.31 19.89
N TYR A 121 -31.59 -20.24 19.08
CA TYR A 121 -30.74 -19.97 17.92
C TYR A 121 -31.39 -20.49 16.63
N ARG A 122 -31.36 -19.67 15.57
CA ARG A 122 -31.87 -19.99 14.23
C ARG A 122 -30.73 -20.50 13.35
N PHE A 123 -30.99 -21.57 12.60
CA PHE A 123 -30.04 -22.17 11.65
C PHE A 123 -30.73 -22.42 10.31
N ASN A 124 -29.97 -22.36 9.21
CA ASN A 124 -30.46 -22.76 7.89
C ASN A 124 -30.29 -24.27 7.63
N GLU A 125 -30.72 -24.73 6.45
CA GLU A 125 -30.77 -26.14 6.03
C GLU A 125 -29.40 -26.84 5.94
N ILE A 126 -28.31 -26.08 6.06
CA ILE A 126 -26.91 -26.56 6.04
C ILE A 126 -26.16 -26.22 7.34
N ASN A 127 -26.89 -25.98 8.44
CA ASN A 127 -26.37 -25.72 9.79
C ASN A 127 -25.52 -24.44 9.93
N ILE A 128 -25.74 -23.42 9.10
CA ILE A 128 -25.18 -22.08 9.31
C ILE A 128 -26.13 -21.30 10.23
N GLN A 129 -25.57 -20.69 11.28
CA GLN A 129 -26.33 -19.87 12.21
C GLN A 129 -26.74 -18.55 11.56
N MET A 130 -28.03 -18.25 11.63
CA MET A 130 -28.65 -17.03 11.08
C MET A 130 -28.88 -15.99 12.18
N LEU A 131 -29.33 -14.79 11.81
CA LEU A 131 -29.62 -13.72 12.77
C LEU A 131 -30.66 -14.15 13.83
N PRO A 132 -30.61 -13.58 15.06
CA PRO A 132 -31.72 -13.66 16.01
C PRO A 132 -33.04 -13.18 15.40
N GLU A 133 -34.16 -13.80 15.79
CA GLU A 133 -35.51 -13.51 15.28
C GLU A 133 -35.89 -12.01 15.37
N SER A 134 -35.43 -11.34 16.43
CA SER A 134 -35.61 -9.90 16.68
C SER A 134 -35.00 -9.03 15.58
N LEU A 135 -33.75 -9.32 15.18
CA LEU A 135 -33.04 -8.61 14.13
C LEU A 135 -33.53 -9.03 12.74
N HIS A 136 -33.83 -10.32 12.54
CA HIS A 136 -34.34 -10.85 11.28
C HIS A 136 -35.66 -10.17 10.87
N ARG A 137 -36.66 -10.14 11.76
CA ARG A 137 -37.93 -9.44 11.51
C ARG A 137 -37.76 -7.95 11.29
N HIS A 138 -36.84 -7.30 12.03
CA HIS A 138 -36.59 -5.86 11.90
C HIS A 138 -35.96 -5.47 10.56
N LEU A 139 -35.11 -6.33 9.98
CA LEU A 139 -34.36 -6.03 8.76
C LEU A 139 -35.11 -6.42 7.48
N PHE A 140 -35.76 -7.58 7.47
CA PHE A 140 -36.38 -8.15 6.26
C PHE A 140 -37.92 -7.99 6.23
N GLY A 141 -38.54 -7.49 7.30
CA GLY A 141 -39.97 -7.17 7.34
C GLY A 141 -40.85 -8.37 7.00
N ALA A 142 -41.87 -8.18 6.16
CA ALA A 142 -42.78 -9.26 5.74
C ALA A 142 -42.08 -10.40 4.94
N LYS A 143 -40.88 -10.15 4.37
CA LYS A 143 -40.09 -11.20 3.70
C LYS A 143 -39.46 -12.17 4.71
N ALA A 144 -39.36 -11.79 5.98
CA ALA A 144 -38.91 -12.68 7.06
C ALA A 144 -39.90 -13.84 7.33
N THR A 145 -41.19 -13.63 7.04
CA THR A 145 -42.28 -14.57 7.34
C THR A 145 -42.75 -15.40 6.15
N ALA A 146 -42.11 -15.28 4.99
CA ALA A 146 -42.47 -16.03 3.80
C ALA A 146 -41.88 -17.45 3.85
N SER A 147 -42.71 -18.48 3.69
CA SER A 147 -42.24 -19.87 3.56
C SER A 147 -41.31 -20.02 2.34
N PRO A 148 -40.20 -20.77 2.44
CA PRO A 148 -39.29 -20.98 1.32
C PRO A 148 -40.00 -21.71 0.17
N SER A 149 -39.72 -21.30 -1.07
CA SER A 149 -40.36 -21.93 -2.23
C SER A 149 -39.91 -23.40 -2.39
N PRO A 150 -40.74 -24.28 -2.98
CA PRO A 150 -40.35 -25.68 -3.23
C PRO A 150 -39.10 -25.82 -4.10
N GLU A 151 -38.77 -24.82 -4.91
CA GLU A 151 -37.52 -24.77 -5.68
C GLU A 151 -36.31 -24.46 -4.82
N LEU A 152 -36.43 -23.51 -3.90
CA LEU A 152 -35.37 -23.12 -2.97
C LEU A 152 -35.06 -24.26 -1.99
N VAL A 153 -36.08 -24.96 -1.48
CA VAL A 153 -35.89 -26.20 -0.69
C VAL A 153 -35.16 -27.28 -1.48
N ARG A 154 -35.53 -27.50 -2.76
CA ARG A 154 -34.82 -28.45 -3.65
C ARG A 154 -33.37 -28.00 -3.93
N ALA A 155 -33.11 -26.71 -4.03
CA ALA A 155 -31.75 -26.16 -4.20
C ALA A 155 -30.90 -26.36 -2.94
N ALA A 156 -31.44 -26.07 -1.75
CA ALA A 156 -30.81 -26.31 -0.46
C ALA A 156 -30.46 -27.79 -0.24
N LEU A 157 -31.36 -28.72 -0.60
CA LEU A 157 -31.09 -30.16 -0.53
C LEU A 157 -29.98 -30.61 -1.49
N ARG A 158 -29.88 -30.02 -2.69
CA ARG A 158 -28.76 -30.27 -3.62
C ARG A 158 -27.44 -29.72 -3.08
N ALA A 159 -27.45 -28.51 -2.55
CA ALA A 159 -26.30 -27.88 -1.89
C ALA A 159 -25.78 -28.76 -0.74
N ARG A 160 -26.68 -29.21 0.15
CA ARG A 160 -26.34 -30.11 1.26
C ARG A 160 -25.70 -31.41 0.79
N LYS A 161 -26.26 -32.06 -0.24
CA LYS A 161 -25.69 -33.30 -0.82
C LYS A 161 -24.30 -33.06 -1.43
N GLU A 162 -24.04 -31.91 -2.07
CA GLU A 162 -22.72 -31.57 -2.63
C GLU A 162 -21.67 -31.24 -1.55
N LEU A 163 -22.04 -30.47 -0.52
CA LEU A 163 -21.17 -30.19 0.63
C LEU A 163 -20.80 -31.47 1.41
N GLN A 164 -21.73 -32.44 1.51
CA GLN A 164 -21.48 -33.77 2.07
C GLN A 164 -20.46 -34.56 1.23
N ARG A 165 -20.62 -34.63 -0.10
CA ARG A 165 -19.66 -35.32 -0.99
C ARG A 165 -18.23 -34.76 -0.87
N ARG A 166 -18.09 -33.46 -0.56
CA ARG A 166 -16.80 -32.79 -0.40
C ARG A 166 -16.25 -32.82 1.04
N GLY A 167 -16.93 -33.48 1.98
CA GLY A 167 -16.50 -33.57 3.37
C GLY A 167 -16.52 -32.25 4.15
N LEU A 168 -17.29 -31.27 3.68
CA LEU A 168 -17.36 -29.92 4.29
C LEU A 168 -18.40 -29.85 5.41
N LEU A 169 -19.52 -30.58 5.31
CA LEU A 169 -20.54 -30.62 6.36
C LEU A 169 -20.03 -31.39 7.59
N ARG A 170 -19.47 -30.63 8.53
CA ARG A 170 -19.05 -31.08 9.87
C ARG A 170 -20.05 -30.63 10.94
N ALA A 171 -19.81 -31.00 12.20
CA ALA A 171 -20.57 -30.47 13.33
C ALA A 171 -20.48 -28.93 13.37
N PRO A 172 -21.59 -28.22 13.68
CA PRO A 172 -21.57 -26.77 13.75
C PRO A 172 -20.68 -26.27 14.89
N PRO A 173 -20.04 -25.10 14.75
CA PRO A 173 -19.32 -24.45 15.86
C PRO A 173 -20.29 -24.04 16.97
N ALA A 174 -19.73 -23.70 18.15
CA ALA A 174 -20.51 -23.20 19.26
C ALA A 174 -21.39 -21.98 18.86
N PRO A 175 -22.68 -21.92 19.22
CA PRO A 175 -23.56 -20.84 18.79
C PRO A 175 -23.11 -19.45 19.29
N ILE A 176 -23.18 -18.47 18.40
CA ILE A 176 -22.95 -17.06 18.67
C ILE A 176 -24.16 -16.50 19.44
N ALA A 177 -23.93 -15.95 20.64
CA ALA A 177 -25.00 -15.37 21.47
C ALA A 177 -25.59 -14.09 20.83
N ASP A 178 -26.87 -13.79 21.07
CA ASP A 178 -27.46 -12.49 20.69
C ASP A 178 -26.79 -11.37 21.53
N PRO A 179 -26.18 -10.35 20.90
CA PRO A 179 -25.59 -9.22 21.64
C PRO A 179 -26.63 -8.27 22.25
N GLY A 180 -27.93 -8.42 21.99
CA GLY A 180 -28.97 -7.55 22.52
C GLY A 180 -29.04 -6.17 21.87
N LEU A 181 -28.54 -6.04 20.63
CA LEU A 181 -28.50 -4.80 19.87
C LEU A 181 -29.92 -4.30 19.53
N ARG A 182 -30.25 -3.06 19.93
CA ARG A 182 -31.54 -2.42 19.63
C ARG A 182 -31.40 -1.43 18.47
N LEU A 183 -31.80 -1.85 17.27
CA LEU A 183 -31.80 -1.00 16.08
C LEU A 183 -32.91 0.07 16.14
N PRO A 184 -32.66 1.32 15.66
CA PRO A 184 -33.72 2.30 15.47
C PRO A 184 -34.66 1.86 14.33
N ARG A 185 -35.92 2.32 14.38
CA ARG A 185 -36.93 2.06 13.33
C ARG A 185 -36.40 2.49 11.95
N LEU A 186 -36.49 1.59 10.98
CA LEU A 186 -36.09 1.80 9.59
C LEU A 186 -36.96 2.88 8.90
N ARG A 187 -36.47 3.39 7.76
CA ARG A 187 -37.16 4.36 6.89
C ARG A 187 -37.82 3.67 5.70
N GLY A 188 -38.77 2.78 6.01
CA GLY A 188 -39.45 1.92 5.05
C GLY A 188 -39.95 0.64 5.70
N ALA A 189 -40.45 -0.29 4.90
CA ALA A 189 -40.88 -1.63 5.30
C ALA A 189 -39.71 -2.62 5.48
N ASP A 190 -38.58 -2.40 4.79
CA ASP A 190 -37.38 -3.24 4.86
C ASP A 190 -36.08 -2.43 4.71
N VAL A 191 -34.93 -3.11 4.78
CA VAL A 191 -33.60 -2.48 4.67
C VAL A 191 -33.31 -1.91 3.27
N GLU A 192 -33.94 -2.41 2.20
CA GLU A 192 -33.76 -1.85 0.84
C GLU A 192 -34.45 -0.50 0.70
N GLU A 193 -35.72 -0.40 1.09
CA GLU A 193 -36.45 0.86 1.10
C GLU A 193 -35.78 1.88 2.05
N HIS A 194 -35.26 1.41 3.19
CA HIS A 194 -34.51 2.25 4.11
C HIS A 194 -33.29 2.92 3.47
N PHE A 195 -32.45 2.16 2.76
CA PHE A 195 -31.26 2.73 2.10
C PHE A 195 -31.61 3.63 0.92
N ARG A 196 -32.70 3.32 0.19
CA ARG A 196 -33.22 4.21 -0.87
C ARG A 196 -33.66 5.55 -0.29
N THR A 197 -34.49 5.54 0.75
CA THR A 197 -35.00 6.74 1.44
C THR A 197 -33.88 7.56 2.09
N VAL A 198 -32.98 6.93 2.83
CA VAL A 198 -31.87 7.63 3.50
C VAL A 198 -30.83 8.15 2.50
N GLY A 199 -30.59 7.43 1.40
CA GLY A 199 -29.76 7.93 0.30
C GLY A 199 -30.37 9.17 -0.34
N GLU A 200 -31.69 9.18 -0.55
CA GLU A 200 -32.43 10.32 -1.11
C GLU A 200 -32.44 11.52 -0.15
N GLU A 201 -32.73 11.32 1.15
CA GLU A 201 -32.61 12.36 2.20
C GLU A 201 -31.22 13.04 2.21
N GLN A 202 -30.16 12.29 1.90
CA GLN A 202 -28.77 12.79 1.96
C GLN A 202 -28.23 13.37 0.65
N SER A 203 -28.69 12.89 -0.51
CA SER A 203 -28.20 13.32 -1.84
C SER A 203 -29.17 14.20 -2.62
N GLY A 204 -30.48 14.06 -2.42
CA GLY A 204 -31.52 14.76 -3.18
C GLY A 204 -31.33 16.28 -3.26
N PRO A 205 -31.09 16.99 -2.14
CA PRO A 205 -30.83 18.44 -2.17
C PRO A 205 -29.61 18.83 -3.01
N TYR A 206 -28.52 18.08 -2.94
CA TYR A 206 -27.32 18.33 -3.75
C TYR A 206 -27.53 17.95 -5.21
N ARG A 207 -28.28 16.88 -5.49
CA ARG A 207 -28.64 16.48 -6.85
C ARG A 207 -29.47 17.56 -7.54
N ALA A 208 -30.44 18.16 -6.85
CA ALA A 208 -31.22 19.27 -7.37
C ALA A 208 -30.36 20.50 -7.69
N LEU A 209 -29.42 20.87 -6.79
CA LEU A 209 -28.46 21.95 -7.05
C LEU A 209 -27.55 21.68 -8.26
N LEU A 210 -27.04 20.45 -8.39
CA LEU A 210 -26.21 20.02 -9.53
C LEU A 210 -27.00 20.02 -10.83
N GLN A 211 -28.25 19.55 -10.82
CA GLN A 211 -29.13 19.55 -12.00
C GLN A 211 -29.50 20.98 -12.40
N GLY A 212 -29.75 21.88 -11.45
CA GLY A 212 -29.98 23.31 -11.73
C GLY A 212 -28.76 24.00 -12.35
N LEU A 213 -27.54 23.65 -11.90
CA LEU A 213 -26.29 24.14 -12.49
C LEU A 213 -26.08 23.58 -13.91
N ALA A 214 -26.31 22.29 -14.11
CA ALA A 214 -26.15 21.58 -15.38
C ALA A 214 -27.27 21.86 -16.41
N ALA A 215 -28.37 22.49 -16.02
CA ALA A 215 -29.48 22.81 -16.92
C ALA A 215 -29.13 23.92 -17.93
N ALA A 216 -28.23 24.84 -17.55
CA ALA A 216 -27.66 25.83 -18.46
C ALA A 216 -26.44 25.21 -19.19
N PRO A 217 -26.38 25.23 -20.53
CA PRO A 217 -25.26 24.65 -21.28
C PRO A 217 -23.95 25.43 -21.13
N GLU A 218 -24.05 26.70 -20.75
CA GLU A 218 -22.96 27.67 -20.60
C GLU A 218 -23.18 28.47 -19.29
N PRO A 219 -22.10 28.95 -18.63
CA PRO A 219 -22.21 30.02 -17.63
C PRO A 219 -22.65 31.35 -18.28
N PRO A 220 -23.03 32.37 -17.49
CA PRO A 220 -23.18 33.74 -18.01
C PRO A 220 -21.89 34.23 -18.69
N PRO A 221 -21.94 35.27 -19.55
CA PRO A 221 -20.73 35.82 -20.16
C PRO A 221 -19.76 36.33 -19.07
N PRO A 222 -18.44 36.07 -19.19
CA PRO A 222 -17.44 36.61 -18.27
C PRO A 222 -17.32 38.14 -18.43
N PRO A 223 -16.87 38.86 -17.40
CA PRO A 223 -16.61 40.29 -17.50
C PRO A 223 -15.48 40.57 -18.51
N ALA A 224 -15.55 41.71 -19.20
CA ALA A 224 -14.52 42.15 -20.15
C ALA A 224 -13.19 42.53 -19.46
N GLU A 225 -13.23 42.93 -18.18
CA GLU A 225 -12.06 43.28 -17.37
C GLU A 225 -12.22 42.76 -15.94
N TRP A 226 -11.18 42.09 -15.43
CA TRP A 226 -11.11 41.62 -14.05
C TRP A 226 -10.40 42.66 -13.16
N GLN A 227 -10.80 42.75 -11.87
CA GLN A 227 -10.19 43.70 -10.93
C GLN A 227 -9.15 42.99 -10.06
N LEU A 228 -7.93 43.51 -10.04
CA LEU A 228 -6.88 43.09 -9.09
C LEU A 228 -7.20 43.66 -7.69
N ARG A 229 -8.24 43.12 -7.03
CA ARG A 229 -8.75 43.55 -5.72
C ARG A 229 -8.77 42.37 -4.75
N VAL A 230 -8.10 42.52 -3.60
CA VAL A 230 -8.00 41.48 -2.56
C VAL A 230 -9.38 41.00 -2.09
N GLY A 231 -9.52 39.68 -1.93
CA GLY A 231 -10.79 39.05 -1.56
C GLY A 231 -11.65 38.75 -2.77
N TRP A 232 -12.94 38.45 -2.55
CA TRP A 232 -13.88 38.13 -3.62
C TRP A 232 -14.49 39.41 -4.23
N THR A 233 -14.53 39.47 -5.56
CA THR A 233 -15.33 40.43 -6.32
C THR A 233 -16.36 39.69 -7.16
N ARG A 234 -17.63 40.11 -7.11
CA ARG A 234 -18.77 39.62 -7.90
C ARG A 234 -18.90 40.44 -9.19
N TYR A 235 -19.17 39.76 -10.28
CA TYR A 235 -19.46 40.31 -11.61
C TYR A 235 -20.79 39.72 -12.08
N ALA A 236 -21.87 40.48 -11.95
CA ALA A 236 -23.17 40.11 -12.52
C ALA A 236 -23.39 40.87 -13.84
N PRO A 237 -24.17 40.34 -14.79
CA PRO A 237 -24.54 41.07 -16.00
C PRO A 237 -25.16 42.43 -15.66
N GLU A 238 -24.75 43.48 -16.39
CA GLU A 238 -25.28 44.85 -16.27
C GLU A 238 -25.08 45.54 -14.89
N GLU A 239 -24.39 44.91 -13.94
CA GLU A 239 -24.04 45.49 -12.64
C GLU A 239 -22.53 45.85 -12.55
N PRO A 240 -22.16 46.90 -11.79
CA PRO A 240 -20.76 47.20 -11.51
C PRO A 240 -20.11 46.11 -10.63
N PRO A 241 -18.79 45.87 -10.72
CA PRO A 241 -18.13 44.87 -9.88
C PRO A 241 -18.21 45.17 -8.37
N LEU A 242 -18.80 44.25 -7.61
CA LEU A 242 -19.10 44.42 -6.19
C LEU A 242 -18.19 43.54 -5.30
N PRO A 243 -17.49 44.09 -4.30
CA PRO A 243 -16.74 43.29 -3.34
C PRO A 243 -17.71 42.51 -2.44
N VAL A 244 -17.44 41.22 -2.21
CA VAL A 244 -18.25 40.34 -1.36
C VAL A 244 -17.35 39.54 -0.42
N PRO A 245 -17.84 39.09 0.76
CA PRO A 245 -17.02 38.29 1.67
C PRO A 245 -16.81 36.85 1.15
N PHE A 246 -17.81 36.29 0.46
CA PHE A 246 -17.81 34.97 -0.19
C PHE A 246 -18.99 34.87 -1.20
N PRO A 247 -19.01 33.89 -2.12
CA PRO A 247 -20.12 33.71 -3.06
C PRO A 247 -21.47 33.37 -2.38
N ALA A 248 -22.48 34.19 -2.65
CA ALA A 248 -23.80 34.06 -2.01
C ALA A 248 -24.68 32.93 -2.58
N CYS A 249 -24.34 32.36 -3.73
CA CYS A 249 -25.06 31.24 -4.37
C CYS A 249 -24.84 29.89 -3.65
N ASP A 250 -25.81 28.98 -3.76
CA ASP A 250 -25.73 27.63 -3.17
C ASP A 250 -25.16 26.56 -4.13
N ALA A 251 -24.97 26.89 -5.41
CA ALA A 251 -24.28 26.09 -6.41
C ALA A 251 -23.31 26.97 -7.23
N LEU A 252 -22.08 26.51 -7.44
CA LEU A 252 -21.08 27.17 -8.26
C LEU A 252 -20.04 26.19 -8.83
N VAL A 253 -19.41 26.56 -9.94
CA VAL A 253 -18.16 25.95 -10.43
C VAL A 253 -16.98 26.80 -9.94
N LEU A 254 -15.89 26.17 -9.52
CA LEU A 254 -14.69 26.80 -8.94
C LEU A 254 -13.42 26.20 -9.54
N ASP A 255 -12.42 27.04 -9.75
CA ASP A 255 -11.02 26.67 -10.02
C ASP A 255 -10.08 27.54 -9.14
N VAL A 256 -8.97 26.96 -8.66
CA VAL A 256 -8.04 27.63 -7.72
C VAL A 256 -6.58 27.44 -8.12
N GLU A 257 -5.94 28.52 -8.55
CA GLU A 257 -4.54 28.51 -8.99
C GLU A 257 -3.53 28.91 -7.91
N VAL A 258 -2.32 28.38 -8.06
CA VAL A 258 -1.23 28.46 -7.08
C VAL A 258 0.10 28.71 -7.79
N CYS A 259 0.76 29.83 -7.49
CA CYS A 259 2.13 30.09 -7.91
C CYS A 259 3.10 29.21 -7.10
N ARG A 260 3.64 28.15 -7.71
CA ARG A 260 4.51 27.16 -7.04
C ARG A 260 5.75 27.79 -6.40
N ALA A 261 6.31 28.83 -7.01
CA ALA A 261 7.46 29.57 -6.47
C ALA A 261 7.16 30.25 -5.12
N ALA A 262 5.90 30.62 -4.88
CA ALA A 262 5.43 31.30 -3.66
C ALA A 262 4.82 30.37 -2.60
N GLY A 263 4.76 29.05 -2.87
CA GLY A 263 4.27 28.02 -1.96
C GLY A 263 2.97 27.35 -2.43
N GLU A 264 2.20 26.81 -1.48
CA GLU A 264 0.99 25.99 -1.75
C GLU A 264 -0.33 26.72 -1.46
N ALA A 265 -0.27 27.95 -0.95
CA ALA A 265 -1.44 28.79 -0.68
C ALA A 265 -2.10 29.25 -1.99
N PRO A 266 -3.43 29.43 -2.02
CA PRO A 266 -4.14 29.93 -3.20
C PRO A 266 -3.67 31.35 -3.54
N VAL A 267 -3.48 31.62 -4.83
CA VAL A 267 -3.02 32.91 -5.35
C VAL A 267 -4.14 33.65 -6.05
N LEU A 268 -4.93 32.92 -6.84
CA LEU A 268 -6.06 33.37 -7.63
C LEU A 268 -7.13 32.27 -7.59
N ALA A 269 -8.41 32.63 -7.61
CA ALA A 269 -9.48 31.66 -7.86
C ALA A 269 -10.62 32.31 -8.66
N THR A 270 -11.16 31.58 -9.62
CA THR A 270 -12.32 31.99 -10.43
C THR A 270 -13.50 31.09 -10.11
N ALA A 271 -14.71 31.66 -10.10
CA ALA A 271 -15.91 30.88 -9.93
C ALA A 271 -17.07 31.43 -10.77
N ALA A 272 -17.95 30.54 -11.20
CA ALA A 272 -19.16 30.86 -11.95
C ALA A 272 -20.40 30.28 -11.26
N SER A 273 -21.49 31.04 -11.32
CA SER A 273 -22.84 30.63 -10.89
C SER A 273 -23.85 31.04 -11.97
N PRO A 274 -25.11 30.55 -11.94
CA PRO A 274 -26.10 30.92 -12.95
C PRO A 274 -26.40 32.43 -13.02
N ALA A 275 -26.08 33.21 -11.98
CA ALA A 275 -26.37 34.63 -11.88
C ALA A 275 -25.14 35.55 -12.07
N ALA A 276 -23.93 35.06 -11.79
CA ALA A 276 -22.73 35.90 -11.72
C ALA A 276 -21.43 35.09 -11.76
N TRP A 277 -20.36 35.75 -12.22
CA TRP A 277 -18.97 35.36 -12.03
C TRP A 277 -18.39 35.94 -10.74
N TYR A 278 -17.32 35.32 -10.25
CA TYR A 278 -16.56 35.76 -9.10
C TYR A 278 -15.06 35.55 -9.34
N CYS A 279 -14.24 36.49 -8.88
CA CYS A 279 -12.78 36.35 -8.82
C CYS A 279 -12.31 36.61 -7.39
N TRP A 280 -11.43 35.77 -6.87
CA TRP A 280 -10.74 35.93 -5.59
C TRP A 280 -9.27 36.20 -5.82
N VAL A 281 -8.77 37.33 -5.32
CA VAL A 281 -7.34 37.68 -5.38
C VAL A 281 -6.72 37.54 -3.99
N SER A 282 -5.63 36.79 -3.90
CA SER A 282 -4.88 36.66 -2.64
C SER A 282 -4.26 38.00 -2.20
N PRO A 283 -4.17 38.27 -0.88
CA PRO A 283 -3.43 39.43 -0.37
C PRO A 283 -1.96 39.47 -0.85
N ARG A 284 -1.37 38.30 -1.13
CA ARG A 284 0.04 38.16 -1.56
C ARG A 284 0.25 38.60 -3.01
N LEU A 285 -0.70 38.34 -3.91
CA LEU A 285 -0.63 38.80 -5.30
C LEU A 285 -0.81 40.33 -5.42
N ALA A 286 -1.70 40.89 -4.61
CA ALA A 286 -1.98 42.33 -4.60
C ALA A 286 -0.91 43.18 -3.89
N ALA A 287 -0.10 42.60 -3.00
CA ALA A 287 0.97 43.31 -2.30
C ALA A 287 2.06 43.79 -3.28
N ALA A 288 2.31 45.11 -3.34
CA ALA A 288 3.29 45.69 -4.27
C ALA A 288 4.76 45.49 -3.86
N SER A 289 5.01 45.00 -2.64
CA SER A 289 6.32 44.95 -1.98
C SER A 289 6.87 43.53 -1.78
N ALA A 290 6.32 42.52 -2.46
CA ALA A 290 6.90 41.19 -2.52
C ALA A 290 8.17 41.20 -3.39
N GLY A 291 9.31 41.52 -2.78
CA GLY A 291 10.62 41.43 -3.45
C GLY A 291 10.94 40.00 -3.94
N PRO A 292 11.87 39.84 -4.89
CA PRO A 292 12.08 38.60 -5.66
C PRO A 292 12.66 37.40 -4.88
N ALA A 293 12.55 37.38 -3.54
CA ALA A 293 13.07 36.33 -2.66
C ALA A 293 12.23 36.14 -1.38
N ALA A 294 10.93 36.45 -1.39
CA ALA A 294 10.03 36.12 -0.28
C ALA A 294 9.92 34.60 -0.11
N THR A 295 10.74 34.02 0.78
CA THR A 295 10.79 32.57 1.03
C THR A 295 9.38 32.06 1.36
N PRO A 296 8.88 31.00 0.69
CA PRO A 296 7.52 30.51 0.90
C PRO A 296 7.31 30.14 2.38
N PRO A 297 6.17 30.53 2.99
CA PRO A 297 5.96 30.36 4.41
C PRO A 297 5.91 28.88 4.77
N ARG A 298 6.76 28.47 5.72
CA ARG A 298 6.85 27.09 6.22
C ARG A 298 5.61 26.60 6.98
N ARG A 299 4.63 27.48 7.21
CA ARG A 299 3.40 27.20 7.96
C ARG A 299 2.27 28.09 7.42
N TYR A 300 1.13 27.48 7.10
CA TYR A 300 -0.07 28.18 6.62
C TYR A 300 -1.11 28.30 7.74
N SER A 301 -1.69 29.48 7.92
CA SER A 301 -2.92 29.66 8.70
C SER A 301 -4.12 29.21 7.86
N ALA A 302 -5.21 28.79 8.50
CA ALA A 302 -6.48 28.63 7.80
C ALA A 302 -6.98 29.95 7.18
N ASP A 303 -6.51 31.12 7.67
CA ASP A 303 -6.84 32.43 7.09
C ASP A 303 -6.03 32.78 5.82
N ASP A 304 -4.99 32.00 5.47
CA ASP A 304 -4.32 32.10 4.16
C ASP A 304 -5.15 31.48 3.02
N PHE A 305 -6.30 30.86 3.33
CA PHE A 305 -7.14 30.09 2.41
C PHE A 305 -8.43 30.84 2.06
N LEU A 306 -8.99 30.54 0.88
CA LEU A 306 -10.16 31.26 0.37
C LEU A 306 -11.44 30.88 1.13
N PRO A 307 -12.29 31.85 1.51
CA PRO A 307 -13.58 31.59 2.15
C PRO A 307 -14.65 31.25 1.10
N LEU A 308 -15.54 30.30 1.39
CA LEU A 308 -16.72 30.01 0.53
C LEU A 308 -18.07 30.10 1.25
N GLU A 309 -18.06 30.18 2.58
CA GLU A 309 -19.29 30.20 3.38
C GLU A 309 -19.22 31.16 4.59
N SER A 310 -18.05 31.73 4.89
CA SER A 310 -17.79 32.53 6.10
C SER A 310 -17.08 33.85 5.84
N GLU A 311 -17.40 34.88 6.63
CA GLU A 311 -16.70 36.18 6.56
C GLU A 311 -15.29 36.13 7.18
N PRO A 312 -14.36 37.01 6.79
CA PRO A 312 -13.01 37.06 7.37
C PRO A 312 -12.99 37.08 8.90
N ALA A 313 -13.87 37.87 9.53
CA ALA A 313 -13.96 38.03 10.98
C ALA A 313 -14.78 36.92 11.70
N ALA A 314 -15.47 36.05 10.97
CA ALA A 314 -16.46 35.12 11.56
C ALA A 314 -15.84 34.16 12.60
N GLY A 315 -14.57 33.79 12.42
CA GLY A 315 -13.69 33.22 13.44
C GLY A 315 -14.18 31.99 14.21
N THR A 316 -15.29 31.38 13.80
CA THR A 316 -15.97 30.26 14.47
C THR A 316 -17.02 29.66 13.55
N PHE A 317 -17.26 28.35 13.68
CA PHE A 317 -18.43 27.72 13.11
C PHE A 317 -19.71 28.23 13.80
N ALA A 318 -20.69 28.65 13.01
CA ALA A 318 -21.99 29.18 13.42
C ALA A 318 -23.09 28.21 12.92
N PRO A 319 -23.61 27.30 13.76
CA PRO A 319 -24.40 26.15 13.32
C PRO A 319 -25.64 26.45 12.49
N GLY A 320 -26.22 27.66 12.55
CA GLY A 320 -27.38 28.03 11.72
C GLY A 320 -27.02 28.32 10.25
N VAL A 321 -25.89 28.98 9.99
CA VAL A 321 -25.51 29.44 8.64
C VAL A 321 -24.96 28.29 7.80
N PHE A 322 -24.17 27.41 8.42
CA PHE A 322 -23.42 26.35 7.74
C PHE A 322 -24.22 25.04 7.54
N GLN A 323 -25.53 25.04 7.82
CA GLN A 323 -26.38 23.84 7.66
C GLN A 323 -27.17 23.79 6.34
N ARG A 324 -27.31 24.89 5.59
CA ARG A 324 -27.95 24.85 4.26
C ARG A 324 -27.12 24.01 3.26
N PRO A 325 -27.74 23.15 2.43
CA PRO A 325 -27.02 22.42 1.39
C PRO A 325 -26.34 23.38 0.42
N ARG A 326 -25.04 23.17 0.17
CA ARG A 326 -24.26 23.90 -0.84
C ARG A 326 -23.39 22.96 -1.63
N VAL A 327 -23.19 23.22 -2.92
CA VAL A 327 -22.34 22.40 -3.79
C VAL A 327 -21.35 23.25 -4.58
N VAL A 328 -20.10 22.79 -4.60
CA VAL A 328 -19.01 23.33 -5.43
C VAL A 328 -18.61 22.25 -6.41
N VAL A 329 -18.56 22.60 -7.69
CA VAL A 329 -18.09 21.72 -8.76
C VAL A 329 -16.71 22.19 -9.20
N GLY A 330 -15.81 21.25 -9.47
CA GLY A 330 -14.50 21.55 -10.06
C GLY A 330 -14.02 20.36 -10.91
N HIS A 331 -12.84 20.51 -11.50
CA HIS A 331 -12.14 19.42 -12.16
C HIS A 331 -10.88 19.08 -11.37
N ASN A 332 -10.79 17.85 -10.85
CA ASN A 332 -9.88 17.52 -9.76
C ASN A 332 -10.13 18.36 -8.49
N VAL A 333 -11.41 18.62 -8.18
CA VAL A 333 -11.89 19.53 -7.11
C VAL A 333 -11.29 19.30 -5.71
N SER A 334 -10.70 18.13 -5.48
CA SER A 334 -10.00 17.81 -4.23
C SER A 334 -8.77 18.70 -3.99
N TYR A 335 -8.15 19.19 -5.07
CA TYR A 335 -7.06 20.17 -5.03
C TYR A 335 -7.56 21.54 -4.57
N ASP A 336 -8.67 22.01 -5.15
CA ASP A 336 -9.31 23.30 -4.81
C ASP A 336 -9.87 23.27 -3.39
N ARG A 337 -10.54 22.18 -3.02
CA ARG A 337 -11.07 21.94 -1.66
C ARG A 337 -9.99 22.08 -0.59
N ALA A 338 -8.76 21.64 -0.86
CA ALA A 338 -7.65 21.77 0.08
C ALA A 338 -7.22 23.24 0.30
N ARG A 339 -7.71 24.19 -0.49
CA ARG A 339 -7.47 25.64 -0.37
C ARG A 339 -8.71 26.43 0.09
N VAL A 340 -9.78 25.74 0.48
CA VAL A 340 -10.98 26.32 1.10
C VAL A 340 -10.84 26.34 2.62
N ARG A 341 -10.99 27.52 3.23
CA ARG A 341 -10.75 27.77 4.66
C ARG A 341 -11.61 26.89 5.58
N GLU A 342 -12.91 26.82 5.33
CA GLU A 342 -13.87 26.20 6.25
C GLU A 342 -13.73 24.66 6.30
N GLN A 343 -13.03 24.06 5.35
CA GLN A 343 -12.74 22.62 5.34
C GLN A 343 -11.75 22.20 6.43
N TYR A 344 -10.97 23.15 6.98
CA TYR A 344 -10.01 22.92 8.07
C TYR A 344 -10.65 22.98 9.46
N TRP A 345 -11.84 23.56 9.60
CA TRP A 345 -12.57 23.62 10.86
C TRP A 345 -12.90 22.22 11.39
N LEU A 346 -13.00 22.07 12.72
CA LEU A 346 -13.27 20.78 13.37
C LEU A 346 -14.71 20.32 13.19
N GLU A 347 -15.66 21.26 13.25
CA GLU A 347 -17.07 21.03 12.92
C GLU A 347 -17.26 21.08 11.39
N ARG A 348 -18.18 20.28 10.84
CA ARG A 348 -18.39 20.20 9.38
C ARG A 348 -19.54 21.10 8.95
N SER A 349 -19.40 21.72 7.78
CA SER A 349 -20.52 22.36 7.09
C SER A 349 -21.32 21.37 6.21
N SER A 350 -22.45 21.86 5.72
CA SER A 350 -23.24 21.25 4.65
C SER A 350 -22.68 21.54 3.25
N LEU A 351 -21.53 22.21 3.12
CA LEU A 351 -20.84 22.33 1.84
C LEU A 351 -20.37 20.95 1.35
N ARG A 352 -20.55 20.67 0.06
CA ARG A 352 -20.04 19.45 -0.60
C ARG A 352 -19.36 19.80 -1.92
N PHE A 353 -18.44 18.94 -2.32
CA PHE A 353 -17.64 19.10 -3.53
C PHE A 353 -17.93 17.95 -4.50
N VAL A 354 -18.05 18.26 -5.78
CA VAL A 354 -18.28 17.28 -6.86
C VAL A 354 -17.21 17.46 -7.92
N ASP A 355 -16.53 16.36 -8.21
CA ASP A 355 -15.41 16.33 -9.13
C ASP A 355 -15.84 15.82 -10.51
N THR A 356 -15.80 16.67 -11.53
CA THR A 356 -16.11 16.29 -12.91
C THR A 356 -15.16 15.20 -13.44
N MET A 357 -13.90 15.15 -12.96
CA MET A 357 -12.97 14.06 -13.29
C MET A 357 -13.47 12.72 -12.71
N SER A 358 -13.86 12.66 -11.44
CA SER A 358 -14.45 11.45 -10.82
C SER A 358 -15.74 11.00 -11.51
N LEU A 359 -16.62 11.93 -11.91
CA LEU A 359 -17.81 11.59 -12.69
C LEU A 359 -17.44 11.02 -14.06
N HIS A 360 -16.49 11.63 -14.77
CA HIS A 360 -15.97 11.12 -16.04
C HIS A 360 -15.34 9.72 -15.89
N VAL A 361 -14.53 9.47 -14.85
CA VAL A 361 -13.92 8.15 -14.60
C VAL A 361 -14.98 7.06 -14.44
N CYS A 362 -16.15 7.39 -13.86
CA CYS A 362 -17.28 6.46 -13.75
C CYS A 362 -17.98 6.19 -15.10
N VAL A 363 -18.02 7.16 -16.02
CA VAL A 363 -18.79 7.09 -17.28
C VAL A 363 -17.91 6.66 -18.48
N GLY A 364 -16.76 7.30 -18.66
CA GLY A 364 -15.83 7.14 -19.78
C GLY A 364 -14.38 6.96 -19.32
N GLY A 365 -14.15 6.45 -18.11
CA GLY A 365 -12.81 6.14 -17.61
C GLY A 365 -12.21 4.89 -18.24
N LEU A 366 -10.88 4.89 -18.38
CA LEU A 366 -10.11 3.82 -19.05
C LEU A 366 -9.41 2.86 -18.08
N ALA A 367 -9.32 1.58 -18.46
CA ALA A 367 -8.50 0.58 -17.79
C ALA A 367 -6.99 0.78 -18.03
N SER A 368 -6.13 0.19 -17.19
CA SER A 368 -4.68 0.36 -17.27
C SER A 368 -4.08 -0.02 -18.63
N GLY A 369 -4.59 -1.06 -19.29
CA GLY A 369 -4.17 -1.46 -20.65
C GLY A 369 -4.56 -0.43 -21.71
N GLN A 370 -5.80 0.03 -21.70
CA GLN A 370 -6.30 1.09 -22.59
C GLN A 370 -5.53 2.42 -22.39
N ARG A 371 -5.22 2.78 -21.14
CA ARG A 371 -4.37 3.94 -20.81
C ARG A 371 -2.94 3.81 -21.35
N ALA A 372 -2.39 2.59 -21.42
CA ALA A 372 -1.09 2.36 -22.03
C ALA A 372 -1.16 2.51 -23.56
N ALA A 373 -2.18 1.92 -24.20
CA ALA A 373 -2.41 1.99 -25.65
C ALA A 373 -2.61 3.45 -26.15
N LEU A 374 -3.34 4.29 -25.41
CA LEU A 374 -3.45 5.72 -25.74
C LEU A 374 -2.13 6.49 -25.61
N ARG A 375 -1.22 6.04 -24.75
CA ARG A 375 0.07 6.71 -24.51
C ARG A 375 1.19 6.25 -25.45
N SER A 376 1.07 5.07 -26.06
CA SER A 376 2.13 4.52 -26.91
C SER A 376 2.17 5.13 -28.31
N SER A 377 1.05 5.68 -28.81
CA SER A 377 0.90 6.45 -30.07
C SER A 377 1.35 5.79 -31.40
N ALA A 378 2.13 4.71 -31.36
CA ALA A 378 2.41 3.85 -32.50
C ALA A 378 1.20 2.93 -32.73
N ASP A 379 0.63 3.04 -33.94
CA ASP A 379 -0.45 2.26 -34.54
C ASP A 379 -1.66 1.95 -33.64
N ALA A 380 -2.75 2.67 -33.90
CA ALA A 380 -4.05 2.34 -33.35
C ALA A 380 -4.59 1.08 -34.03
N GLU A 381 -4.60 -0.06 -33.31
CA GLU A 381 -5.32 -1.25 -33.76
C GLU A 381 -6.77 -0.88 -34.12
N PRO A 382 -7.31 -1.34 -35.27
CA PRO A 382 -8.66 -0.97 -35.70
C PRO A 382 -9.74 -1.30 -34.66
N GLU A 383 -9.54 -2.40 -33.92
CA GLU A 383 -10.38 -2.86 -32.80
C GLU A 383 -10.46 -1.85 -31.64
N ASP A 384 -9.46 -0.98 -31.49
CA ASP A 384 -9.44 0.02 -30.42
C ASP A 384 -10.24 1.29 -30.77
N ALA A 385 -10.68 1.48 -32.03
CA ALA A 385 -11.34 2.71 -32.47
C ALA A 385 -12.62 3.02 -31.68
N ALA A 386 -13.52 2.03 -31.56
CA ALA A 386 -14.84 2.20 -30.94
C ALA A 386 -14.77 2.67 -29.47
N TRP A 387 -13.84 2.14 -28.67
CA TRP A 387 -13.72 2.54 -27.26
C TRP A 387 -13.03 3.90 -27.09
N ARG A 388 -12.21 4.34 -28.05
CA ARG A 388 -11.55 5.65 -28.05
C ARG A 388 -12.51 6.82 -28.31
N GLU A 389 -13.64 6.58 -28.96
CA GLU A 389 -14.69 7.60 -29.19
C GLU A 389 -15.51 7.92 -27.93
N VAL A 390 -15.58 7.01 -26.95
CA VAL A 390 -16.46 7.15 -25.77
C VAL A 390 -15.73 7.36 -24.45
N ALA A 391 -14.39 7.41 -24.47
CA ALA A 391 -13.55 7.50 -23.28
C ALA A 391 -12.24 8.26 -23.52
N ALA A 392 -11.66 8.80 -22.44
CA ALA A 392 -10.50 9.67 -22.52
C ALA A 392 -9.54 9.47 -21.32
N LEU A 393 -8.42 10.18 -21.37
CA LEU A 393 -7.58 10.39 -20.19
C LEU A 393 -8.22 11.43 -19.26
N ASN A 394 -7.85 11.36 -17.99
CA ASN A 394 -8.46 12.12 -16.90
C ASN A 394 -8.25 13.65 -16.92
N SER A 395 -7.52 14.25 -17.88
CA SER A 395 -7.23 15.70 -17.83
C SER A 395 -8.39 16.55 -18.35
N LEU A 396 -8.59 17.76 -17.83
CA LEU A 396 -9.69 18.65 -18.25
C LEU A 396 -9.70 18.90 -19.76
N ALA A 397 -8.53 18.99 -20.40
CA ALA A 397 -8.44 19.13 -21.85
C ALA A 397 -8.87 17.87 -22.64
N ASP A 398 -8.66 16.66 -22.10
CA ASP A 398 -9.02 15.41 -22.77
C ASP A 398 -10.50 15.05 -22.55
N VAL A 399 -10.92 14.96 -21.28
CA VAL A 399 -12.00 15.79 -20.71
C VAL A 399 -13.01 16.43 -21.66
N HIS A 400 -12.79 17.72 -21.84
CA HIS A 400 -13.52 18.67 -22.67
C HIS A 400 -13.48 18.29 -24.15
N ARG A 401 -12.36 17.78 -24.69
CA ARG A 401 -12.30 17.29 -26.07
C ARG A 401 -13.32 16.16 -26.31
N LEU A 402 -13.47 15.22 -25.38
CA LEU A 402 -14.40 14.09 -25.49
C LEU A 402 -15.88 14.51 -25.49
N TYR A 403 -16.28 15.40 -24.57
CA TYR A 403 -17.71 15.75 -24.39
C TYR A 403 -18.15 17.05 -25.08
N CYS A 404 -17.21 17.93 -25.41
CA CYS A 404 -17.48 19.27 -25.95
C CYS A 404 -16.80 19.50 -27.32
N GLY A 405 -15.95 18.59 -27.80
CA GLY A 405 -15.33 18.63 -29.14
C GLY A 405 -14.22 19.67 -29.33
N ALA A 406 -14.06 20.63 -28.41
CA ALA A 406 -13.10 21.72 -28.53
C ALA A 406 -11.82 21.46 -27.70
N PRO A 407 -10.61 21.78 -28.23
CA PRO A 407 -9.38 21.76 -27.46
C PRO A 407 -9.34 22.91 -26.44
N LEU A 408 -8.59 22.74 -25.36
CA LEU A 408 -8.21 23.80 -24.43
C LEU A 408 -6.71 24.09 -24.61
N ASP A 409 -6.35 25.37 -24.63
CA ASP A 409 -4.96 25.81 -24.56
C ASP A 409 -4.40 25.57 -23.15
N LYS A 410 -3.10 25.31 -23.06
CA LYS A 410 -2.37 25.03 -21.83
C LYS A 410 -1.23 26.02 -21.58
N ALA A 411 -0.89 26.89 -22.54
CA ALA A 411 0.29 27.75 -22.46
C ALA A 411 0.28 28.69 -21.24
N ALA A 412 -0.86 29.32 -20.94
CA ALA A 412 -0.97 30.26 -19.81
C ALA A 412 -0.80 29.60 -18.43
N ARG A 413 -0.94 28.27 -18.33
CA ARG A 413 -0.77 27.54 -17.07
C ARG A 413 0.68 27.56 -16.56
N ASP A 414 1.65 27.56 -17.47
CA ASP A 414 3.07 27.48 -17.10
C ASP A 414 3.50 28.68 -16.24
N LEU A 415 2.84 29.83 -16.39
CA LEU A 415 3.00 31.03 -15.56
C LEU A 415 2.82 30.76 -14.05
N PHE A 416 1.90 29.88 -13.66
CA PHE A 416 1.71 29.48 -12.25
C PHE A 416 2.70 28.39 -11.79
N VAL A 417 3.26 27.62 -12.72
CA VAL A 417 4.14 26.49 -12.43
C VAL A 417 5.60 26.91 -12.30
N THR A 418 6.09 27.76 -13.21
CA THR A 418 7.50 28.19 -13.26
C THR A 418 7.69 29.68 -12.95
N GLY A 419 6.66 30.50 -13.16
CA GLY A 419 6.71 31.94 -12.98
C GLY A 419 6.61 32.43 -11.53
N GLN A 420 6.87 33.72 -11.36
CA GLN A 420 6.85 34.44 -10.08
C GLN A 420 5.54 35.22 -9.87
N LEU A 421 5.20 35.56 -8.61
CA LEU A 421 4.02 36.38 -8.30
C LEU A 421 4.00 37.74 -9.02
N ALA A 422 5.17 38.33 -9.28
CA ALA A 422 5.28 39.59 -10.03
C ALA A 422 4.87 39.43 -11.50
N GLU A 423 5.14 38.27 -12.10
CA GLU A 423 4.78 37.95 -13.50
C GLU A 423 3.28 37.63 -13.59
N VAL A 424 2.75 36.83 -12.66
CA VAL A 424 1.29 36.57 -12.51
C VAL A 424 0.52 37.88 -12.33
N ARG A 425 1.10 38.86 -11.63
CA ARG A 425 0.51 40.19 -11.45
C ARG A 425 0.60 41.06 -12.71
N ALA A 426 1.71 40.99 -13.44
CA ALA A 426 1.89 41.75 -14.68
C ALA A 426 0.93 41.27 -15.78
N ASP A 427 0.72 39.95 -15.89
CA ASP A 427 -0.19 39.32 -16.86
C ASP A 427 -1.55 38.90 -16.23
N PHE A 428 -2.03 39.68 -15.26
CA PHE A 428 -3.21 39.32 -14.44
C PHE A 428 -4.49 39.05 -15.25
N GLN A 429 -4.73 39.79 -16.33
CA GLN A 429 -5.93 39.61 -17.16
C GLN A 429 -5.90 38.27 -17.91
N SER A 430 -4.76 37.93 -18.52
CA SER A 430 -4.51 36.63 -19.18
C SER A 430 -4.62 35.47 -18.18
N ALA A 431 -3.95 35.60 -17.03
CA ALA A 431 -3.99 34.61 -15.95
C ALA A 431 -5.43 34.37 -15.43
N THR A 432 -6.23 35.44 -15.25
CA THR A 432 -7.62 35.31 -14.81
C THR A 432 -8.54 34.79 -15.92
N ALA A 433 -8.31 35.17 -17.17
CA ALA A 433 -9.03 34.65 -18.33
C ALA A 433 -8.78 33.15 -18.53
N TYR A 434 -7.56 32.66 -18.31
CA TYR A 434 -7.22 31.23 -18.28
C TYR A 434 -8.05 30.49 -17.22
N CYS A 435 -8.00 30.95 -15.96
CA CYS A 435 -8.77 30.32 -14.87
C CYS A 435 -10.29 30.37 -15.12
N ALA A 436 -10.80 31.45 -15.71
CA ALA A 436 -12.20 31.56 -16.12
C ALA A 436 -12.55 30.59 -17.28
N GLY A 437 -11.60 30.36 -18.18
CA GLY A 437 -11.70 29.36 -19.25
C GLY A 437 -11.83 27.92 -18.71
N ASP A 438 -11.00 27.54 -17.73
CA ASP A 438 -11.08 26.21 -17.09
C ASP A 438 -12.37 26.03 -16.27
N VAL A 439 -12.90 27.10 -15.63
CA VAL A 439 -14.24 27.10 -15.00
C VAL A 439 -15.34 26.90 -16.05
N ALA A 440 -15.31 27.61 -17.17
CA ALA A 440 -16.31 27.46 -18.24
C ALA A 440 -16.24 26.08 -18.91
N ALA A 441 -15.04 25.54 -19.14
CA ALA A 441 -14.84 24.18 -19.64
C ALA A 441 -15.38 23.14 -18.65
N THR A 442 -15.13 23.31 -17.36
CA THR A 442 -15.65 22.45 -16.29
C THR A 442 -17.18 22.49 -16.21
N TRP A 443 -17.81 23.65 -16.43
CA TRP A 443 -19.26 23.80 -16.52
C TRP A 443 -19.83 22.99 -17.69
N ARG A 444 -19.29 23.16 -18.90
CA ARG A 444 -19.72 22.40 -20.10
C ARG A 444 -19.58 20.89 -19.90
N VAL A 445 -18.47 20.45 -19.31
CA VAL A 445 -18.24 19.04 -18.96
C VAL A 445 -19.28 18.55 -17.96
N LEU A 446 -19.60 19.31 -16.90
CA LEU A 446 -20.66 18.95 -15.95
C LEU A 446 -22.01 18.77 -16.66
N ALA A 447 -22.41 19.71 -17.52
CA ALA A 447 -23.68 19.68 -18.24
C ALA A 447 -23.84 18.42 -19.12
N LYS A 448 -22.75 17.87 -19.64
CA LYS A 448 -22.75 16.62 -20.44
C LYS A 448 -22.58 15.36 -19.58
N VAL A 449 -21.73 15.38 -18.55
CA VAL A 449 -21.34 14.19 -17.77
C VAL A 449 -22.34 13.88 -16.65
N LEU A 450 -22.93 14.89 -16.00
CA LEU A 450 -23.86 14.67 -14.88
C LEU A 450 -25.10 13.85 -15.28
N PRO A 451 -25.79 14.11 -16.41
CA PRO A 451 -26.93 13.28 -16.82
C PRO A 451 -26.52 11.81 -17.06
N LEU A 452 -25.40 11.58 -17.76
CA LEU A 452 -24.85 10.25 -18.00
C LEU A 452 -24.47 9.53 -16.71
N PHE A 453 -23.94 10.24 -15.72
CA PHE A 453 -23.65 9.67 -14.41
C PHE A 453 -24.93 9.27 -13.67
N LEU A 454 -25.96 10.13 -13.63
CA LEU A 454 -27.22 9.84 -12.94
C LEU A 454 -28.00 8.69 -13.59
N GLU A 455 -27.98 8.57 -14.91
CA GLU A 455 -28.55 7.42 -15.63
C GLU A 455 -27.79 6.11 -15.29
N ARG A 456 -26.46 6.16 -15.27
CA ARG A 456 -25.61 4.98 -15.03
C ARG A 456 -25.50 4.58 -13.56
N PHE A 457 -25.84 5.46 -12.63
CA PHE A 457 -25.82 5.22 -11.18
C PHE A 457 -27.16 5.63 -10.53
N PRO A 458 -28.26 4.91 -10.84
CA PRO A 458 -29.62 5.34 -10.50
C PRO A 458 -29.94 5.30 -9.00
N HIS A 459 -29.19 4.55 -8.18
CA HIS A 459 -29.44 4.47 -6.74
C HIS A 459 -28.83 5.66 -5.99
N PRO A 460 -29.60 6.42 -5.18
CA PRO A 460 -29.15 7.70 -4.59
C PRO A 460 -27.96 7.55 -3.63
N VAL A 461 -27.80 6.38 -3.00
CA VAL A 461 -26.61 6.03 -2.18
C VAL A 461 -25.30 6.19 -2.96
N SER A 462 -25.27 5.98 -4.28
CA SER A 462 -24.06 6.16 -5.09
C SER A 462 -23.56 7.59 -5.07
N LEU A 463 -24.47 8.57 -5.22
CA LEU A 463 -24.13 9.99 -5.13
C LEU A 463 -23.86 10.41 -3.67
N ALA A 464 -24.68 9.95 -2.72
CA ALA A 464 -24.49 10.27 -1.30
C ALA A 464 -23.13 9.78 -0.75
N GLY A 465 -22.70 8.58 -1.16
CA GLY A 465 -21.40 8.00 -0.82
C GLY A 465 -20.23 8.80 -1.42
N LEU A 466 -20.33 9.16 -2.71
CA LEU A 466 -19.32 9.99 -3.40
C LEU A 466 -19.16 11.36 -2.72
N LEU A 467 -20.27 12.02 -2.36
CA LEU A 467 -20.28 13.30 -1.64
C LEU A 467 -19.63 13.20 -0.24
N GLU A 468 -19.77 12.07 0.46
CA GLU A 468 -19.18 11.87 1.78
C GLU A 468 -17.69 11.46 1.69
N LEU A 469 -17.29 10.67 0.70
CA LEU A 469 -15.88 10.34 0.41
C LEU A 469 -15.03 11.59 0.18
N GLY A 470 -15.56 12.55 -0.59
CA GLY A 470 -14.91 13.85 -0.81
C GLY A 470 -14.76 14.71 0.45
N GLY A 471 -15.40 14.34 1.58
CA GLY A 471 -15.39 15.06 2.85
C GLY A 471 -14.23 14.72 3.80
N ALA A 472 -13.25 13.91 3.37
CA ALA A 472 -12.11 13.46 4.16
C ALA A 472 -11.40 14.57 4.96
N TYR A 473 -10.91 14.24 6.16
CA TYR A 473 -10.33 15.19 7.12
C TYR A 473 -9.42 14.52 8.16
N LEU A 474 -8.20 15.02 8.31
CA LEU A 474 -7.21 14.48 9.25
C LEU A 474 -6.74 15.57 10.22
N PRO A 475 -7.13 15.53 11.51
CA PRO A 475 -6.67 16.50 12.50
C PRO A 475 -5.21 16.26 12.87
N VAL A 476 -4.44 17.34 12.97
CA VAL A 476 -3.02 17.30 13.36
C VAL A 476 -2.71 18.31 14.45
N GLY A 477 -1.70 18.03 15.27
CA GLY A 477 -1.24 18.91 16.33
C GLY A 477 0.28 19.01 16.36
N ALA A 478 0.84 19.44 17.50
CA ALA A 478 2.29 19.58 17.69
C ALA A 478 3.11 18.30 17.43
N ALA A 479 2.49 17.12 17.41
CA ALA A 479 3.10 15.86 17.02
C ALA A 479 3.60 15.85 15.54
N TRP A 480 2.90 16.55 14.64
CA TRP A 480 3.18 16.50 13.20
C TRP A 480 4.50 17.20 12.80
N PRO A 481 4.78 18.46 13.20
CA PRO A 481 6.10 19.06 12.94
C PRO A 481 7.25 18.30 13.61
N ARG A 482 7.02 17.78 14.83
CA ARG A 482 8.00 16.97 15.56
C ARG A 482 8.34 15.68 14.81
N PHE A 483 7.35 15.03 14.21
CA PHE A 483 7.53 13.86 13.37
C PHE A 483 8.40 14.15 12.15
N LEU A 484 8.05 15.17 11.35
CA LEU A 484 8.80 15.50 10.14
C LEU A 484 10.28 15.79 10.48
N ALA A 485 10.53 16.57 11.54
CA ALA A 485 11.88 16.83 12.03
C ALA A 485 12.62 15.55 12.51
N SER A 486 11.93 14.64 13.21
CA SER A 486 12.54 13.38 13.69
C SER A 486 12.84 12.43 12.52
N ALA A 487 11.92 12.29 11.57
CA ALA A 487 12.05 11.42 10.41
C ALA A 487 13.16 11.90 9.46
N GLU A 488 13.25 13.20 9.19
CA GLU A 488 14.31 13.79 8.39
C GLU A 488 15.68 13.67 9.06
N ARG A 489 15.79 14.03 10.35
CA ARG A 489 17.06 13.85 11.08
C ARG A 489 17.51 12.39 11.07
N THR A 490 16.61 11.45 11.33
CA THR A 490 16.94 10.01 11.31
C THR A 490 17.30 9.53 9.90
N TYR A 491 16.65 10.07 8.84
CA TYR A 491 17.01 9.81 7.45
C TYR A 491 18.46 10.22 7.17
N ASP A 492 18.84 11.44 7.56
CA ASP A 492 20.18 11.98 7.32
C ASP A 492 21.25 11.29 8.17
N GLU A 493 20.96 10.97 9.44
CA GLU A 493 21.83 10.18 10.32
C GLU A 493 22.14 8.80 9.72
N LEU A 494 21.11 8.05 9.32
CA LEU A 494 21.24 6.73 8.69
C LEU A 494 21.93 6.81 7.32
N ARG A 495 21.63 7.85 6.51
CA ARG A 495 22.30 8.09 5.22
C ARG A 495 23.78 8.39 5.41
N ALA A 496 24.14 9.20 6.41
CA ALA A 496 25.52 9.52 6.75
C ALA A 496 26.27 8.31 7.36
N GLU A 497 25.61 7.49 8.16
CA GLU A 497 26.13 6.19 8.61
C GLU A 497 26.48 5.31 7.41
N SER A 498 25.50 5.04 6.53
CA SER A 498 25.72 4.22 5.33
C SER A 498 26.82 4.78 4.43
N ARG A 499 26.87 6.10 4.19
CA ARG A 499 27.95 6.74 3.41
C ARG A 499 29.32 6.53 4.05
N ARG A 500 29.47 6.72 5.37
CA ARG A 500 30.75 6.52 6.07
C ARG A 500 31.24 5.08 6.02
N MET A 501 30.32 4.10 6.12
CA MET A 501 30.67 2.68 6.04
C MET A 501 31.08 2.28 4.61
N LEU A 502 30.38 2.81 3.60
CA LEU A 502 30.75 2.65 2.19
C LEU A 502 32.06 3.34 1.82
N ALA A 503 32.35 4.50 2.42
CA ALA A 503 33.61 5.20 2.21
C ALA A 503 34.79 4.37 2.73
N ARG A 504 34.69 3.87 3.97
CA ARG A 504 35.70 2.95 4.53
C ARG A 504 35.91 1.71 3.66
N ALA A 505 34.83 1.09 3.18
CA ALA A 505 34.93 -0.06 2.28
C ALA A 505 35.61 0.28 0.93
N ALA A 506 35.44 1.52 0.42
CA ALA A 506 36.17 2.01 -0.74
C ALA A 506 37.65 2.30 -0.44
N ASP A 507 37.97 2.83 0.74
CA ASP A 507 39.34 3.08 1.19
C ASP A 507 40.11 1.75 1.40
N ASP A 508 39.49 0.80 2.11
CA ASP A 508 39.99 -0.56 2.34
C ASP A 508 40.20 -1.31 1.02
N ALA A 509 39.26 -1.20 0.07
CA ALA A 509 39.42 -1.76 -1.26
C ALA A 509 40.55 -1.05 -2.03
N CYS A 510 40.65 0.28 -1.98
CA CYS A 510 41.72 1.03 -2.65
C CYS A 510 43.13 0.63 -2.18
N ALA A 511 43.28 0.19 -0.93
CA ALA A 511 44.54 -0.32 -0.41
C ALA A 511 45.05 -1.55 -1.19
N LEU A 512 44.18 -2.32 -1.85
CA LEU A 512 44.53 -3.49 -2.69
C LEU A 512 45.36 -3.15 -3.94
N LEU A 513 45.51 -1.87 -4.29
CA LEU A 513 46.45 -1.43 -5.33
C LEU A 513 47.90 -1.83 -5.00
N HIS A 514 48.27 -1.84 -3.73
CA HIS A 514 49.60 -2.24 -3.29
C HIS A 514 49.87 -3.71 -3.59
N ALA A 515 51.04 -4.01 -4.16
CA ALA A 515 51.45 -5.36 -4.59
C ALA A 515 50.45 -6.07 -5.53
N HIS A 516 49.60 -5.32 -6.25
CA HIS A 516 48.55 -5.86 -7.13
C HIS A 516 47.61 -6.87 -6.44
N ALA A 517 47.39 -6.72 -5.12
CA ALA A 517 46.55 -7.62 -4.34
C ALA A 517 45.10 -7.71 -4.86
N TYR A 518 44.61 -6.68 -5.57
CA TYR A 518 43.31 -6.68 -6.22
C TYR A 518 43.11 -7.81 -7.23
N CYS A 519 44.17 -8.32 -7.89
CA CYS A 519 44.09 -9.44 -8.82
C CYS A 519 43.62 -10.75 -8.14
N ARG A 520 43.78 -10.85 -6.81
CA ARG A 520 43.33 -12.00 -5.99
C ARG A 520 42.01 -11.75 -5.26
N ASP A 521 41.44 -10.55 -5.32
CA ASP A 521 40.14 -10.25 -4.70
C ASP A 521 38.98 -10.64 -5.64
N PRO A 522 38.08 -11.59 -5.25
CA PRO A 522 37.02 -12.09 -6.13
C PRO A 522 36.00 -11.06 -6.64
N TRP A 523 35.91 -9.88 -6.03
CA TRP A 523 34.97 -8.82 -6.42
C TRP A 523 35.62 -7.66 -7.16
N MET A 524 36.89 -7.35 -6.86
CA MET A 524 37.55 -6.10 -7.30
C MET A 524 38.57 -6.27 -8.44
N TRP A 525 38.90 -7.50 -8.85
CA TRP A 525 39.86 -7.80 -9.92
C TRP A 525 39.56 -7.11 -11.26
N ASP A 526 38.29 -6.97 -11.63
CA ASP A 526 37.81 -6.46 -12.93
C ASP A 526 37.55 -4.94 -12.95
N GLN A 527 38.00 -4.18 -11.94
CA GLN A 527 37.80 -2.73 -11.87
C GLN A 527 38.93 -1.95 -12.56
N ASP A 528 38.65 -0.69 -12.93
CA ASP A 528 39.66 0.17 -13.58
C ASP A 528 40.68 0.70 -12.56
N TRP A 529 41.75 -0.08 -12.39
CA TRP A 529 42.88 0.22 -11.51
C TRP A 529 43.88 1.23 -12.12
N SER A 530 43.61 1.83 -13.28
CA SER A 530 44.55 2.74 -13.93
C SER A 530 44.82 4.00 -13.10
N VAL A 531 46.11 4.31 -12.92
CA VAL A 531 46.60 5.47 -12.20
C VAL A 531 46.98 6.56 -13.20
N GLN A 532 46.66 7.82 -12.87
CA GLN A 532 47.01 8.95 -13.74
C GLN A 532 48.47 9.39 -13.52
N GLU A 533 49.26 9.35 -14.60
CA GLU A 533 50.62 9.86 -14.63
C GLU A 533 50.69 11.40 -14.49
N LEU A 534 51.69 11.87 -13.74
CA LEU A 534 51.95 13.29 -13.52
C LEU A 534 52.74 13.89 -14.70
N ARG A 535 52.05 14.57 -15.62
CA ARG A 535 52.69 15.39 -16.66
C ARG A 535 53.15 16.72 -16.07
N LEU A 536 54.47 16.92 -15.96
CA LEU A 536 55.09 18.15 -15.47
C LEU A 536 55.00 19.31 -16.48
N ARG A 537 55.16 20.55 -15.99
CA ARG A 537 55.27 21.75 -16.86
C ARG A 537 56.54 21.64 -17.70
N LYS A 538 56.38 21.62 -19.04
CA LYS A 538 57.52 21.55 -19.97
C LYS A 538 58.47 22.73 -19.72
N THR A 539 59.78 22.46 -19.70
CA THR A 539 60.81 23.50 -19.85
C THR A 539 60.61 24.22 -21.18
N ALA A 540 60.77 25.55 -21.19
CA ALA A 540 60.57 26.34 -22.40
C ALA A 540 61.51 25.84 -23.53
N PRO A 541 61.00 25.56 -24.75
CA PRO A 541 61.86 25.19 -25.86
C PRO A 541 62.74 26.39 -26.24
N LYS A 542 64.04 26.16 -26.48
CA LYS A 542 64.88 27.17 -27.14
C LYS A 542 64.23 27.53 -28.48
N LYS A 543 63.95 28.83 -28.68
CA LYS A 543 63.29 29.35 -29.88
C LYS A 543 63.94 28.80 -31.17
N ARG A 544 63.16 28.04 -31.95
CA ARG A 544 63.21 28.08 -33.41
C ARG A 544 61.89 28.68 -33.89
N ALA A 545 61.96 29.64 -34.79
CA ALA A 545 60.82 30.45 -35.19
C ALA A 545 60.03 29.78 -36.33
N SER A 546 58.75 29.50 -36.09
CA SER A 546 57.70 29.37 -37.12
C SER A 546 56.32 29.45 -36.44
N GLY A 547 55.34 30.04 -37.14
CA GLY A 547 54.09 30.56 -36.59
C GLY A 547 53.14 29.60 -35.84
N THR A 548 52.20 30.24 -35.11
CA THR A 548 50.78 29.85 -34.90
C THR A 548 50.51 28.43 -34.36
N ASP A 549 49.99 28.20 -33.15
CA ASP A 549 48.83 28.85 -32.52
C ASP A 549 48.71 28.64 -30.99
N GLY A 550 47.95 29.52 -30.33
CA GLY A 550 47.06 29.17 -29.21
C GLY A 550 47.66 28.56 -27.94
N ALA A 551 48.52 29.30 -27.21
CA ALA A 551 48.86 28.99 -25.82
C ALA A 551 48.39 30.11 -24.88
N VAL A 552 47.47 29.78 -23.96
CA VAL A 552 46.99 30.70 -22.91
C VAL A 552 48.16 31.07 -21.98
N ALA A 553 48.40 32.36 -21.78
CA ALA A 553 49.43 32.86 -20.88
C ALA A 553 48.96 32.79 -19.40
N ASP A 554 49.83 32.33 -18.50
CA ASP A 554 49.74 32.67 -17.07
C ASP A 554 50.27 34.13 -16.96
N GLU A 555 49.39 35.14 -16.89
CA GLU A 555 49.82 36.57 -16.89
C GLU A 555 50.39 37.06 -15.54
N ASP A 556 50.13 36.36 -14.43
CA ASP A 556 50.50 36.80 -13.06
C ASP A 556 51.79 36.14 -12.51
N PHE A 557 52.96 36.38 -13.10
CA PHE A 557 54.23 35.88 -12.51
C PHE A 557 55.47 36.73 -12.81
N ASP A 558 55.80 37.63 -11.88
CA ASP A 558 57.10 38.30 -11.80
C ASP A 558 57.99 37.65 -10.72
N PRO A 559 59.15 37.07 -11.07
CA PRO A 559 60.12 36.55 -10.10
C PRO A 559 60.84 37.63 -9.27
N GLU A 560 60.86 38.89 -9.70
CA GLU A 560 61.65 39.95 -9.05
C GLU A 560 61.02 40.42 -7.74
N GLU A 561 59.69 40.38 -7.62
CA GLU A 561 58.92 40.68 -6.39
C GLU A 561 59.20 39.71 -5.23
N TRP A 562 59.79 38.53 -5.50
CA TRP A 562 60.03 37.52 -4.47
C TRP A 562 61.26 37.86 -3.62
N PRO A 563 61.16 37.81 -2.27
CA PRO A 563 62.30 38.00 -1.38
C PRO A 563 63.46 37.08 -1.75
N GLU A 564 64.67 37.62 -1.73
CA GLU A 564 65.87 37.01 -2.33
C GLU A 564 66.10 35.53 -1.96
N LYS A 565 65.84 35.18 -0.69
CA LYS A 565 65.88 33.82 -0.13
C LYS A 565 64.94 32.78 -0.77
N PHE A 566 63.98 33.21 -1.59
CA PHE A 566 63.00 32.36 -2.27
C PHE A 566 63.11 32.44 -3.81
N ARG A 567 63.99 33.26 -4.37
CA ARG A 567 64.17 33.37 -5.84
C ARG A 567 64.62 32.04 -6.47
N ASN A 568 65.37 31.22 -5.72
CA ASN A 568 65.73 29.85 -6.10
C ASN A 568 64.50 28.93 -6.32
N LEU A 569 63.35 29.19 -5.68
CA LEU A 569 62.13 28.41 -5.89
C LEU A 569 61.49 28.69 -7.26
N ALA A 570 61.75 29.84 -7.90
CA ALA A 570 61.26 30.12 -9.24
C ALA A 570 61.75 29.07 -10.27
N ALA A 571 62.97 28.55 -10.10
CA ALA A 571 63.51 27.48 -10.93
C ALA A 571 62.76 26.14 -10.77
N THR A 572 62.10 25.91 -9.62
CA THR A 572 61.30 24.70 -9.36
C THR A 572 59.91 24.72 -10.03
N ARG A 573 59.50 25.84 -10.66
CA ARG A 573 58.22 25.98 -11.38
C ARG A 573 57.99 24.88 -12.43
N TYR A 574 59.04 24.40 -13.08
CA TYR A 574 58.98 23.33 -14.09
C TYR A 574 58.82 21.93 -13.48
N GLN A 575 59.10 21.76 -12.18
CA GLN A 575 58.86 20.53 -11.42
C GLN A 575 57.40 20.43 -10.92
N LEU A 576 56.56 21.44 -11.16
CA LEU A 576 55.14 21.41 -10.86
C LEU A 576 54.33 20.72 -11.98
N PRO A 577 53.22 20.01 -11.65
CA PRO A 577 52.32 19.43 -12.65
C PRO A 577 51.74 20.50 -13.60
N ALA A 578 51.66 20.18 -14.90
CA ALA A 578 51.11 21.05 -15.94
C ALA A 578 49.61 21.35 -15.73
N LYS A 579 48.87 20.37 -15.18
CA LYS A 579 47.53 20.53 -14.63
C LYS A 579 47.52 19.84 -13.26
N ARG A 580 46.88 20.43 -12.25
CA ARG A 580 46.69 19.78 -10.94
C ARG A 580 45.70 18.62 -11.09
N PRO A 581 46.13 17.34 -11.00
CA PRO A 581 45.22 16.21 -11.18
C PRO A 581 44.51 15.89 -9.86
N LEU A 582 43.33 15.28 -9.95
CA LEU A 582 42.60 14.80 -8.77
C LEU A 582 43.24 13.49 -8.29
N LEU A 583 43.78 13.51 -7.07
CA LEU A 583 44.34 12.34 -6.38
C LEU A 583 45.30 11.49 -7.26
N PRO A 584 46.43 12.05 -7.75
CA PRO A 584 47.44 11.25 -8.43
C PRO A 584 47.93 10.11 -7.53
N GLY A 585 48.19 8.94 -8.12
CA GLY A 585 48.49 7.70 -7.38
C GLY A 585 47.27 6.80 -7.10
N TYR A 586 46.04 7.32 -7.22
CA TYR A 586 44.82 6.55 -6.95
C TYR A 586 44.20 5.95 -8.23
N PRO A 587 43.51 4.80 -8.15
CA PRO A 587 42.91 4.15 -9.31
C PRO A 587 41.71 4.94 -9.84
N ALA A 588 41.43 4.82 -11.14
CA ALA A 588 40.37 5.58 -11.81
C ALA A 588 38.99 5.36 -11.19
N TRP A 589 38.64 4.11 -10.82
CA TRP A 589 37.36 3.81 -10.18
C TRP A 589 37.16 4.57 -8.85
N TYR A 590 38.22 4.71 -8.03
CA TYR A 590 38.16 5.40 -6.74
C TYR A 590 38.13 6.92 -6.90
N ARG A 591 38.92 7.46 -7.85
CA ARG A 591 38.91 8.89 -8.20
C ARG A 591 37.53 9.37 -8.64
N ASN A 592 36.76 8.53 -9.33
CA ASN A 592 35.37 8.83 -9.71
C ASN A 592 34.40 8.97 -8.52
N LEU A 593 34.75 8.42 -7.35
CA LEU A 593 33.98 8.53 -6.10
C LEU A 593 34.33 9.78 -5.28
N CYS A 594 35.42 10.48 -5.61
CA CYS A 594 35.92 11.64 -4.88
C CYS A 594 35.49 12.95 -5.54
N ASP A 595 35.23 13.99 -4.75
CA ASP A 595 34.96 15.34 -5.27
C ASP A 595 36.26 16.13 -5.49
N ARG A 596 36.22 17.13 -6.38
CA ARG A 596 37.38 17.99 -6.66
C ARG A 596 37.59 19.01 -5.53
N PRO A 597 38.83 19.19 -5.02
CA PRO A 597 39.14 20.25 -4.06
C PRO A 597 38.67 21.61 -4.57
N GLY A 598 37.89 22.32 -3.76
CA GLY A 598 37.29 23.62 -4.10
C GLY A 598 35.82 23.59 -4.51
N ALA A 599 35.14 22.43 -4.51
CA ALA A 599 33.67 22.39 -4.54
C ALA A 599 33.07 22.87 -3.20
N GLU A 600 31.88 23.47 -3.22
CA GLU A 600 31.23 24.07 -2.03
C GLU A 600 31.04 23.09 -0.87
N GLU A 601 30.70 21.82 -1.15
CA GLU A 601 30.58 20.74 -0.16
C GLU A 601 31.76 19.74 -0.20
N TRP A 602 32.96 20.17 -0.57
CA TRP A 602 34.10 19.25 -0.68
C TRP A 602 34.46 18.60 0.66
N THR A 603 34.51 17.26 0.67
CA THR A 603 34.99 16.48 1.82
C THR A 603 36.12 15.52 1.38
N PRO A 604 37.16 15.29 2.22
CA PRO A 604 38.21 14.33 1.90
C PRO A 604 37.67 12.90 1.73
N GLY A 605 38.17 12.19 0.71
CA GLY A 605 37.83 10.79 0.43
C GLY A 605 36.64 10.59 -0.53
N PRO A 606 36.07 9.38 -0.60
CA PRO A 606 35.09 8.97 -1.60
C PRO A 606 33.66 9.46 -1.27
N ALA A 607 33.48 10.78 -1.19
CA ALA A 607 32.25 11.45 -0.80
C ALA A 607 31.00 11.11 -1.65
N ARG A 608 31.19 10.74 -2.92
CA ARG A 608 30.12 10.46 -3.88
C ARG A 608 29.58 9.02 -3.77
N VAL A 609 30.16 8.18 -2.92
CA VAL A 609 29.75 6.78 -2.76
C VAL A 609 28.30 6.64 -2.26
N SER A 610 27.56 5.69 -2.82
CA SER A 610 26.16 5.43 -2.44
C SER A 610 25.69 4.02 -2.80
N THR A 611 24.59 3.57 -2.20
CA THR A 611 23.93 2.27 -2.50
C THR A 611 23.42 2.14 -3.94
N GLY A 612 23.44 3.22 -4.74
CA GLY A 612 22.99 3.22 -6.14
C GLY A 612 24.11 2.96 -7.16
N LEU A 613 25.37 3.03 -6.77
CA LEU A 613 26.51 2.84 -7.68
C LEU A 613 26.78 1.35 -7.94
N GLN A 614 27.17 1.04 -9.17
CA GLN A 614 27.49 -0.32 -9.62
C GLN A 614 28.72 -0.93 -8.90
N VAL A 615 29.65 -0.12 -8.40
CA VAL A 615 30.80 -0.61 -7.62
C VAL A 615 30.39 -1.04 -6.20
N THR A 616 29.27 -0.53 -5.67
CA THR A 616 28.91 -0.71 -4.26
C THR A 616 28.66 -2.17 -3.83
N PRO A 617 27.97 -3.03 -4.59
CA PRO A 617 27.85 -4.45 -4.26
C PRO A 617 29.19 -5.20 -4.18
N LYS A 618 30.22 -4.72 -4.88
CA LYS A 618 31.59 -5.28 -4.83
C LYS A 618 32.36 -4.79 -3.61
N LEU A 619 32.29 -3.49 -3.31
CA LEU A 619 32.84 -2.92 -2.06
C LEU A 619 32.24 -3.58 -0.80
N LEU A 620 30.96 -3.93 -0.85
CA LEU A 620 30.28 -4.65 0.24
C LEU A 620 30.54 -6.17 0.23
N ARG A 621 31.30 -6.69 -0.73
CA ARG A 621 31.58 -8.12 -0.94
C ARG A 621 30.32 -8.97 -0.82
N LEU A 622 29.30 -8.62 -1.62
CA LEU A 622 28.01 -9.30 -1.58
C LEU A 622 28.07 -10.68 -2.25
N THR A 623 27.34 -11.63 -1.67
CA THR A 623 27.19 -13.01 -2.15
C THR A 623 25.73 -13.38 -2.35
N TRP A 624 25.45 -14.26 -3.32
CA TRP A 624 24.18 -14.95 -3.50
C TRP A 624 24.40 -16.45 -3.24
N GLU A 625 23.70 -17.03 -2.27
CA GLU A 625 23.86 -18.44 -1.86
C GLU A 625 25.32 -18.82 -1.53
N GLY A 626 26.11 -17.86 -1.05
CA GLY A 626 27.56 -18.01 -0.79
C GLY A 626 28.48 -17.70 -1.97
N TYR A 627 27.96 -17.59 -3.20
CA TYR A 627 28.75 -17.27 -4.40
C TYR A 627 28.88 -15.75 -4.59
N PRO A 628 30.05 -15.22 -4.99
CA PRO A 628 30.26 -13.77 -5.11
C PRO A 628 29.50 -13.16 -6.30
N LEU A 629 28.92 -11.98 -6.07
CA LEU A 629 28.22 -11.21 -7.10
C LEU A 629 29.17 -10.57 -8.12
N HIS A 630 28.80 -10.67 -9.39
CA HIS A 630 29.49 -10.07 -10.52
C HIS A 630 28.48 -9.42 -11.49
N TYR A 631 28.94 -8.48 -12.31
CA TYR A 631 28.09 -7.74 -13.26
C TYR A 631 28.60 -7.88 -14.68
N VAL A 632 27.74 -8.36 -15.58
CA VAL A 632 28.01 -8.43 -17.02
C VAL A 632 27.11 -7.43 -17.74
N ARG A 633 27.66 -6.60 -18.63
CA ARG A 633 26.94 -5.48 -19.28
C ARG A 633 25.65 -5.93 -20.01
N GLU A 634 25.68 -7.10 -20.63
CA GLU A 634 24.56 -7.67 -21.38
C GLU A 634 23.51 -8.32 -20.47
N HIS A 635 23.93 -9.06 -19.47
CA HIS A 635 23.03 -9.88 -18.63
C HIS A 635 22.60 -9.22 -17.31
N GLY A 636 23.28 -8.16 -16.88
CA GLY A 636 23.08 -7.50 -15.58
C GLY A 636 23.87 -8.16 -14.45
N TRP A 637 23.36 -8.06 -13.22
CA TRP A 637 23.92 -8.74 -12.06
C TRP A 637 23.63 -10.24 -12.04
N GLY A 638 24.65 -10.99 -11.64
CA GLY A 638 24.62 -12.43 -11.41
C GLY A 638 25.68 -12.81 -10.38
N PHE A 639 25.99 -14.09 -10.29
CA PHE A 639 27.05 -14.62 -9.44
C PHE A 639 27.91 -15.64 -10.19
N LEU A 640 29.14 -15.82 -9.71
CA LEU A 640 30.13 -16.70 -10.31
C LEU A 640 30.15 -18.07 -9.61
N VAL A 641 30.00 -19.14 -10.39
CA VAL A 641 30.07 -20.53 -9.91
C VAL A 641 31.25 -21.22 -10.62
N PRO A 642 32.26 -21.74 -9.90
CA PRO A 642 33.38 -22.46 -10.52
C PRO A 642 32.95 -23.67 -11.36
N ARG A 643 33.71 -24.01 -12.40
CA ARG A 643 33.58 -25.28 -13.12
C ARG A 643 34.25 -26.40 -12.33
N GLU A 644 33.66 -27.60 -12.33
CA GLU A 644 34.35 -28.80 -11.86
C GLU A 644 35.44 -29.19 -12.86
N GLY A 645 36.69 -29.23 -12.37
CA GLY A 645 37.88 -29.55 -13.14
C GLY A 645 39.11 -28.92 -12.49
N ARG A 646 39.98 -29.75 -11.89
CA ARG A 646 41.22 -29.29 -11.22
C ARG A 646 42.43 -29.21 -12.16
N GLU A 647 42.25 -29.40 -13.46
CA GLU A 647 43.33 -29.66 -14.39
C GLU A 647 43.61 -28.45 -15.29
N GLY A 648 44.86 -27.97 -15.29
CA GLY A 648 45.35 -27.00 -16.28
C GLY A 648 45.20 -25.52 -15.92
N VAL A 649 45.56 -25.09 -14.71
CA VAL A 649 45.91 -23.68 -14.47
C VAL A 649 47.39 -23.47 -14.79
N GLU A 650 47.71 -23.32 -16.08
CA GLU A 650 49.00 -22.76 -16.47
C GLU A 650 49.02 -21.27 -16.13
N GLU A 651 50.12 -20.82 -15.49
CA GLU A 651 50.37 -19.42 -15.14
C GLU A 651 50.69 -18.60 -16.39
N ALA A 652 49.68 -18.28 -17.19
CA ALA A 652 49.80 -17.36 -18.32
C ALA A 652 49.91 -15.90 -17.84
N GLU A 653 50.81 -15.13 -18.46
CA GLU A 653 51.37 -13.87 -17.96
C GLU A 653 50.37 -12.70 -17.75
N ASP A 654 49.13 -12.81 -18.22
CA ASP A 654 48.06 -11.81 -18.05
C ASP A 654 47.06 -12.16 -16.92
N ALA A 655 47.54 -12.15 -15.68
CA ALA A 655 46.72 -12.42 -14.49
C ALA A 655 45.60 -11.38 -14.23
N ALA A 656 45.61 -10.24 -14.91
CA ALA A 656 44.65 -9.14 -14.70
C ALA A 656 43.30 -9.32 -15.43
N ALA A 657 43.17 -10.29 -16.35
CA ALA A 657 42.01 -10.41 -17.24
C ALA A 657 41.07 -11.60 -16.94
N LYS A 658 41.38 -12.41 -15.91
CA LYS A 658 40.63 -13.63 -15.53
C LYS A 658 40.26 -13.57 -14.04
N PRO A 659 39.12 -14.16 -13.62
CA PRO A 659 38.75 -14.20 -12.21
C PRO A 659 39.72 -15.08 -11.39
N PRO A 660 39.96 -14.75 -10.10
CA PRO A 660 40.86 -15.52 -9.23
C PRO A 660 40.23 -16.86 -8.84
N LEU A 661 40.45 -17.89 -9.67
CA LEU A 661 39.81 -19.20 -9.53
C LEU A 661 40.16 -19.92 -8.22
N THR A 662 41.40 -19.81 -7.74
CA THR A 662 41.87 -20.46 -6.50
C THR A 662 41.14 -19.92 -5.28
N GLU A 663 41.05 -18.60 -5.15
CA GLU A 663 40.33 -17.90 -4.08
C GLU A 663 38.82 -18.13 -4.19
N LEU A 664 38.25 -18.13 -5.41
CA LEU A 664 36.84 -18.48 -5.64
C LEU A 664 36.51 -19.90 -5.17
N LEU A 665 37.35 -20.90 -5.50
CA LEU A 665 37.17 -22.28 -5.08
C LEU A 665 37.25 -22.45 -3.55
N ALA A 666 38.10 -21.67 -2.87
CA ALA A 666 38.19 -21.67 -1.41
C ALA A 666 36.97 -21.02 -0.73
N MET A 667 36.26 -20.12 -1.41
CA MET A 667 35.07 -19.44 -0.89
C MET A 667 33.75 -20.17 -1.17
N CYS A 668 33.68 -20.95 -2.24
CA CYS A 668 32.42 -21.57 -2.67
C CYS A 668 32.06 -22.82 -1.82
N PRO A 669 30.79 -23.00 -1.41
CA PRO A 669 30.37 -24.13 -0.56
C PRO A 669 30.47 -25.52 -1.24
N VAL A 670 30.82 -25.60 -2.53
CA VAL A 670 30.87 -26.85 -3.32
C VAL A 670 32.28 -27.12 -3.87
N VAL A 671 33.25 -27.30 -2.96
CA VAL A 671 34.49 -28.08 -3.21
C VAL A 671 34.88 -28.94 -1.99
N ALA A 672 33.96 -29.14 -1.03
CA ALA A 672 34.18 -29.98 0.15
C ALA A 672 33.93 -31.47 -0.14
N GLY A 673 34.57 -31.98 -1.20
CA GLY A 673 34.27 -33.30 -1.81
C GLY A 673 35.48 -34.18 -2.12
N ALA A 674 36.69 -33.84 -1.65
CA ALA A 674 37.85 -34.76 -1.66
C ALA A 674 38.98 -34.27 -0.73
N GLY A 675 39.17 -34.92 0.42
CA GLY A 675 40.47 -34.97 1.13
C GLY A 675 40.87 -33.83 2.07
N ALA A 676 40.04 -32.80 2.32
CA ALA A 676 40.41 -31.71 3.23
C ALA A 676 40.04 -32.00 4.70
N LYS A 677 40.99 -32.54 5.49
CA LYS A 677 40.87 -32.67 6.96
C LYS A 677 40.88 -31.28 7.61
N THR A 678 39.72 -30.64 7.76
CA THR A 678 39.55 -29.48 8.65
C THR A 678 39.25 -29.96 10.07
N ARG A 679 40.04 -29.46 11.02
CA ARG A 679 39.99 -29.83 12.45
C ARG A 679 38.78 -29.17 13.12
N VAL A 680 37.70 -29.92 13.28
CA VAL A 680 36.51 -29.49 14.04
C VAL A 680 36.80 -29.63 15.54
N GLU A 681 36.61 -28.57 16.33
CA GLU A 681 36.53 -28.70 17.79
C GLU A 681 35.16 -29.27 18.20
N GLU A 682 35.19 -30.25 19.10
CA GLU A 682 34.09 -31.16 19.39
C GLU A 682 32.82 -30.49 19.95
N GLY A 683 31.67 -31.04 19.55
CA GLY A 683 30.36 -30.66 20.08
C GLY A 683 29.19 -31.22 19.28
N GLU A 684 29.07 -32.55 19.27
CA GLU A 684 27.83 -33.34 19.12
C GLU A 684 26.60 -32.69 18.47
N THR A 685 26.40 -32.98 17.18
CA THR A 685 25.23 -33.71 16.63
C THR A 685 25.59 -34.24 15.24
N ALA A 686 26.33 -35.37 15.19
CA ALA A 686 26.82 -35.94 13.93
C ALA A 686 25.83 -36.92 13.25
N GLY A 687 24.93 -37.56 14.02
CA GLY A 687 24.02 -38.59 13.51
C GLY A 687 22.97 -38.07 12.52
N GLU A 688 22.35 -36.92 12.83
CA GLU A 688 21.28 -36.34 12.01
C GLU A 688 21.77 -35.92 10.61
N VAL A 689 23.01 -35.42 10.50
CA VAL A 689 23.59 -34.95 9.23
C VAL A 689 23.95 -36.11 8.31
N GLU A 690 24.42 -37.24 8.85
CA GLU A 690 24.73 -38.44 8.07
C GLU A 690 23.44 -39.14 7.57
N SER A 691 22.36 -39.10 8.36
CA SER A 691 21.03 -39.57 7.95
C SER A 691 20.49 -38.77 6.76
N VAL A 692 20.49 -37.43 6.84
CA VAL A 692 20.08 -36.55 5.75
C VAL A 692 20.97 -36.73 4.51
N ARG A 693 22.29 -36.91 4.69
CA ARG A 693 23.19 -37.26 3.58
C ARG A 693 22.80 -38.56 2.90
N ARG A 694 22.52 -39.62 3.66
CA ARG A 694 22.15 -40.92 3.08
C ARG A 694 20.81 -40.86 2.35
N GLU A 695 19.82 -40.17 2.89
CA GLU A 695 18.51 -39.99 2.23
C GLU A 695 18.63 -39.15 0.94
N VAL A 696 19.48 -38.12 0.93
CA VAL A 696 19.82 -37.35 -0.29
C VAL A 696 20.57 -38.22 -1.30
N GLN A 697 21.51 -39.06 -0.86
CA GLN A 697 22.32 -39.91 -1.71
C GLN A 697 21.53 -41.09 -2.31
N GLU A 698 20.55 -41.64 -1.56
CA GLU A 698 19.56 -42.60 -2.08
C GLU A 698 18.62 -41.94 -3.11
N ARG A 699 18.18 -40.68 -2.88
CA ARG A 699 17.37 -39.92 -3.85
C ARG A 699 18.13 -39.54 -5.13
N LEU A 700 19.45 -39.40 -5.08
CA LEU A 700 20.30 -39.16 -6.25
C LEU A 700 20.46 -40.40 -7.17
N GLY A 701 20.11 -41.60 -6.69
CA GLY A 701 20.30 -42.86 -7.42
C GLY A 701 19.42 -43.07 -8.67
N TRP A 702 18.31 -42.33 -8.82
CA TRP A 702 17.32 -42.60 -9.88
C TRP A 702 17.46 -41.75 -11.16
N GLY A 703 18.48 -40.89 -11.26
CA GLY A 703 18.67 -39.99 -12.40
C GLY A 703 19.48 -40.55 -13.57
N SER A 704 20.33 -41.56 -13.34
CA SER A 704 21.33 -42.00 -14.33
C SER A 704 20.80 -43.03 -15.32
N ARG A 705 20.02 -42.58 -16.32
CA ARG A 705 19.80 -43.24 -17.63
C ARG A 705 18.95 -42.37 -18.57
N ARG A 706 19.58 -41.54 -19.41
CA ARG A 706 19.10 -41.17 -20.76
C ARG A 706 20.09 -40.26 -21.52
N GLY A 707 20.40 -40.67 -22.76
CA GLY A 707 20.79 -39.78 -23.85
C GLY A 707 22.19 -39.19 -23.83
N GLY A 708 23.15 -39.87 -24.49
CA GLY A 708 24.28 -39.16 -25.06
C GLY A 708 23.81 -38.33 -26.27
N VAL A 709 24.26 -37.08 -26.35
CA VAL A 709 24.17 -36.21 -27.54
C VAL A 709 25.47 -35.41 -27.59
N ASP A 710 26.03 -35.26 -28.79
CA ASP A 710 27.38 -34.75 -29.01
C ASP A 710 27.61 -33.29 -28.58
N GLY A 711 28.90 -32.98 -28.38
CA GLY A 711 29.33 -31.71 -27.80
C GLY A 711 29.12 -30.50 -28.70
N THR A 712 28.42 -29.51 -28.16
CA THR A 712 28.67 -28.07 -28.42
C THR A 712 28.49 -27.30 -27.11
N ALA A 713 29.21 -26.18 -26.96
CA ALA A 713 29.22 -25.43 -25.72
C ALA A 713 27.87 -24.72 -25.44
N SER A 714 27.15 -25.11 -24.37
CA SER A 714 26.19 -24.29 -23.59
C SER A 714 25.36 -25.14 -22.60
N ALA A 715 26.01 -25.82 -21.64
CA ALA A 715 25.32 -26.49 -20.54
C ALA A 715 25.97 -26.15 -19.20
N ALA A 716 25.27 -25.34 -18.40
CA ALA A 716 25.64 -25.01 -17.02
C ALA A 716 25.67 -26.28 -16.13
N PRO A 717 26.33 -26.27 -14.95
CA PRO A 717 26.67 -27.49 -14.24
C PRO A 717 25.42 -28.18 -13.71
N LEU A 718 25.31 -29.50 -13.95
CA LEU A 718 24.16 -30.33 -13.57
C LEU A 718 23.92 -30.37 -12.05
N TRP A 719 24.94 -30.08 -11.23
CA TRP A 719 24.89 -30.12 -9.77
C TRP A 719 24.34 -28.86 -9.10
N TYR A 720 24.20 -27.72 -9.80
CA TYR A 720 23.67 -26.50 -9.20
C TYR A 720 22.11 -26.51 -9.17
N ILE A 721 21.56 -26.54 -7.95
CA ILE A 721 20.12 -26.69 -7.64
C ILE A 721 19.49 -25.38 -7.10
N GLY A 722 20.28 -24.32 -6.91
CA GLY A 722 19.82 -23.06 -6.32
C GLY A 722 19.00 -22.14 -7.26
N ALA A 723 18.66 -20.94 -6.77
CA ALA A 723 17.71 -20.00 -7.39
C ALA A 723 18.25 -19.19 -8.61
N GLY A 724 19.48 -19.44 -9.06
CA GLY A 724 20.11 -18.72 -10.17
C GLY A 724 19.50 -19.00 -11.55
N VAL A 725 19.31 -17.95 -12.35
CA VAL A 725 18.78 -18.05 -13.71
C VAL A 725 19.91 -18.34 -14.71
N ARG A 726 19.83 -19.49 -15.37
CA ARG A 726 20.80 -19.95 -16.38
C ARG A 726 20.77 -19.06 -17.63
N CYS A 727 21.93 -18.63 -18.13
CA CYS A 727 22.02 -17.80 -19.34
C CYS A 727 23.17 -18.15 -20.30
N GLY A 728 23.82 -19.32 -20.14
CA GLY A 728 24.88 -19.81 -21.03
C GLY A 728 26.25 -19.12 -20.89
N ALA A 729 26.31 -17.92 -20.33
CA ALA A 729 27.53 -17.15 -20.18
C ALA A 729 28.56 -17.79 -19.24
N SER A 730 29.84 -17.61 -19.57
CA SER A 730 30.98 -18.01 -18.75
C SER A 730 32.01 -16.89 -18.66
N VAL A 731 32.60 -16.71 -17.48
CA VAL A 731 33.62 -15.70 -17.19
C VAL A 731 34.87 -16.45 -16.72
N GLY A 732 35.88 -16.54 -17.58
CA GLY A 732 37.23 -17.07 -17.28
C GLY A 732 37.30 -18.31 -16.37
N GLY A 733 36.64 -19.41 -16.77
CA GLY A 733 36.62 -20.67 -15.99
C GLY A 733 35.43 -20.83 -15.04
N CYS A 734 34.70 -19.75 -14.73
CA CYS A 734 33.43 -19.80 -14.00
C CYS A 734 32.23 -19.79 -14.94
N TRP A 735 31.13 -20.42 -14.50
CA TRP A 735 29.79 -20.17 -14.98
C TRP A 735 29.24 -18.86 -14.39
N PHE A 736 28.49 -18.11 -15.20
CA PHE A 736 27.75 -16.94 -14.74
C PHE A 736 26.25 -17.26 -14.70
N LEU A 737 25.63 -17.09 -13.54
CA LEU A 737 24.18 -17.26 -13.34
C LEU A 737 23.55 -15.91 -13.01
N LYS A 738 22.52 -15.52 -13.76
CA LYS A 738 21.80 -14.25 -13.55
C LYS A 738 21.03 -14.30 -12.23
N LEU A 739 20.97 -13.17 -11.53
CA LEU A 739 20.03 -13.01 -10.42
C LEU A 739 18.58 -13.06 -10.95
N PRO A 740 17.65 -13.68 -10.21
CA PRO A 740 16.25 -13.77 -10.62
C PRO A 740 15.59 -12.38 -10.64
N HIS A 741 14.95 -12.03 -11.76
CA HIS A 741 14.21 -10.78 -11.91
C HIS A 741 12.70 -11.01 -11.79
N LYS A 742 11.97 -10.09 -11.15
CA LYS A 742 10.50 -10.18 -10.96
C LYS A 742 9.70 -10.36 -12.26
N ASP A 743 10.22 -9.82 -13.36
CA ASP A 743 9.61 -9.87 -14.69
C ASP A 743 10.22 -10.96 -15.59
N GLY A 744 10.97 -11.90 -15.01
CA GLY A 744 11.56 -13.07 -15.69
C GLY A 744 12.76 -12.74 -16.57
N ALA A 745 12.52 -12.25 -17.79
CA ALA A 745 13.56 -12.10 -18.81
C ALA A 745 14.51 -10.91 -18.57
N ALA A 746 14.00 -9.83 -17.98
CA ALA A 746 14.74 -8.58 -17.79
C ALA A 746 16.00 -8.75 -16.91
N ARG A 747 16.97 -7.86 -17.11
CA ARG A 747 18.26 -7.87 -16.38
C ARG A 747 18.15 -7.16 -15.03
N VAL A 748 18.85 -7.68 -14.02
CA VAL A 748 18.96 -7.04 -12.71
C VAL A 748 19.96 -5.89 -12.79
N GLY A 749 19.50 -4.65 -12.57
CA GLY A 749 20.34 -3.44 -12.60
C GLY A 749 21.07 -3.14 -11.28
N SER A 750 20.50 -3.52 -10.13
CA SER A 750 21.15 -3.44 -8.82
C SER A 750 20.63 -4.55 -7.88
N PRO A 751 21.52 -5.29 -7.19
CA PRO A 751 21.13 -6.29 -6.19
C PRO A 751 20.67 -5.65 -4.89
N MET A 752 20.92 -4.35 -4.68
CA MET A 752 20.42 -3.57 -3.54
C MET A 752 19.05 -2.94 -3.80
N ALA A 753 18.38 -3.31 -4.90
CA ALA A 753 17.04 -2.85 -5.22
C ALA A 753 15.99 -3.45 -4.24
N ARG A 754 14.87 -2.74 -4.07
CA ARG A 754 13.76 -3.12 -3.16
C ARG A 754 13.31 -4.57 -3.30
N ASP A 755 13.31 -5.09 -4.52
CA ASP A 755 12.77 -6.41 -4.82
C ASP A 755 13.65 -7.57 -4.27
N PHE A 756 14.90 -7.29 -3.85
CA PHE A 756 15.81 -8.25 -3.20
C PHE A 756 15.82 -8.18 -1.67
N LEU A 757 15.05 -7.28 -1.04
CA LEU A 757 15.01 -7.17 0.43
C LEU A 757 14.60 -8.48 1.12
N GLY A 758 13.70 -9.26 0.51
CA GLY A 758 13.30 -10.57 1.03
C GLY A 758 14.40 -11.64 0.89
N ALA A 759 15.24 -11.56 -0.14
CA ALA A 759 16.39 -12.45 -0.28
C ALA A 759 17.46 -12.16 0.79
N PHE A 760 17.58 -10.90 1.22
CA PHE A 760 18.43 -10.54 2.36
C PHE A 760 17.85 -11.05 3.70
N GLU A 761 16.54 -10.91 3.92
CA GLU A 761 15.87 -11.44 5.13
C GLU A 761 15.94 -12.98 5.23
N ALA A 762 15.96 -13.68 4.10
CA ALA A 762 16.18 -15.13 4.02
C ALA A 762 17.65 -15.57 4.05
N GLY A 763 18.61 -14.64 4.13
CA GLY A 763 20.06 -14.95 4.09
C GLY A 763 20.60 -15.38 2.73
N VAL A 764 19.77 -15.41 1.68
CA VAL A 764 20.13 -15.79 0.30
C VAL A 764 21.06 -14.74 -0.31
N LEU A 765 20.77 -13.46 -0.10
CA LEU A 765 21.67 -12.34 -0.42
C LEU A 765 22.37 -11.91 0.87
N ALA A 766 23.67 -12.09 0.96
CA ALA A 766 24.47 -11.74 2.14
C ALA A 766 25.65 -10.83 1.78
N GLY A 767 26.32 -10.27 2.78
CA GLY A 767 27.57 -9.53 2.62
C GLY A 767 28.64 -10.10 3.56
N ALA A 768 29.89 -10.16 3.10
CA ALA A 768 30.97 -10.90 3.78
C ALA A 768 31.42 -10.34 5.15
N GLY A 769 30.79 -9.29 5.68
CA GLY A 769 31.14 -8.76 7.00
C GLY A 769 30.08 -7.86 7.65
N PRO A 770 30.22 -7.55 8.96
CA PRO A 770 29.22 -6.80 9.73
C PRO A 770 28.86 -5.44 9.12
N GLY A 771 29.82 -4.79 8.47
CA GLY A 771 29.61 -3.50 7.80
C GLY A 771 28.61 -3.59 6.64
N ALA A 772 28.68 -4.65 5.84
CA ALA A 772 27.76 -4.86 4.72
C ALA A 772 26.35 -5.19 5.21
N ALA A 773 26.22 -6.04 6.22
CA ALA A 773 24.94 -6.35 6.85
C ALA A 773 24.24 -5.08 7.39
N ARG A 774 24.99 -4.18 8.03
CA ARG A 774 24.45 -2.90 8.51
C ARG A 774 24.06 -1.95 7.39
N VAL A 775 24.86 -1.83 6.32
CA VAL A 775 24.49 -0.98 5.15
C VAL A 775 23.22 -1.49 4.47
N LEU A 776 23.02 -2.81 4.39
CA LEU A 776 21.80 -3.43 3.87
C LEU A 776 20.59 -3.20 4.79
N ASP A 777 20.76 -3.32 6.12
CA ASP A 777 19.72 -2.97 7.09
C ASP A 777 19.33 -1.49 7.01
N VAL A 778 20.30 -0.57 6.91
CA VAL A 778 20.02 0.86 6.67
C VAL A 778 19.24 1.05 5.36
N GLY A 779 19.65 0.38 4.28
CA GLY A 779 18.91 0.39 3.01
C GLY A 779 17.45 -0.06 3.16
N ARG A 780 17.21 -1.11 3.95
CA ARG A 780 15.87 -1.60 4.31
C ARG A 780 15.08 -0.54 5.10
N GLN A 781 15.66 0.05 6.14
CA GLN A 781 15.02 1.06 6.97
C GLN A 781 14.61 2.30 6.17
N LEU A 782 15.49 2.79 5.28
CA LEU A 782 15.25 3.98 4.46
C LEU A 782 14.32 3.72 3.25
N SER A 783 14.06 2.46 2.89
CA SER A 783 13.31 2.10 1.67
C SER A 783 11.89 2.67 1.63
N TYR A 784 11.19 2.74 2.77
CA TYR A 784 9.85 3.32 2.81
C TYR A 784 9.91 4.85 2.71
N TRP A 785 10.74 5.50 3.53
CA TRP A 785 10.85 6.96 3.54
C TRP A 785 11.30 7.52 2.18
N ARG A 786 12.33 6.94 1.54
CA ARG A 786 12.81 7.36 0.21
C ARG A 786 11.70 7.51 -0.84
N ASN A 787 10.69 6.63 -0.80
CA ASN A 787 9.60 6.63 -1.78
C ASN A 787 8.44 7.58 -1.40
N ASN A 788 8.29 7.94 -0.12
CA ASN A 788 7.13 8.69 0.39
C ASN A 788 7.50 10.08 0.93
N ARG A 789 8.78 10.38 1.18
CA ARG A 789 9.31 11.60 1.79
C ARG A 789 8.73 12.87 1.17
N GLU A 790 8.84 13.03 -0.15
CA GLU A 790 8.32 14.21 -0.86
C GLU A 790 6.79 14.35 -0.71
N ARG A 791 6.05 13.25 -0.84
CA ARG A 791 4.59 13.22 -0.66
C ARG A 791 4.16 13.54 0.78
N VAL A 792 4.96 13.15 1.78
CA VAL A 792 4.70 13.42 3.20
C VAL A 792 5.10 14.84 3.61
N LEU A 793 6.24 15.34 3.13
CA LEU A 793 6.70 16.72 3.38
C LEU A 793 5.83 17.76 2.64
N GLY A 794 5.31 17.41 1.45
CA GLY A 794 4.42 18.27 0.66
C GLY A 794 2.95 18.30 1.12
N GLN A 795 2.62 17.75 2.28
CA GLN A 795 1.25 17.81 2.80
C GLN A 795 0.89 19.23 3.26
N LEU A 796 -0.19 19.77 2.70
CA LEU A 796 -0.73 21.08 3.09
C LEU A 796 -1.41 20.98 4.47
N VAL A 797 -0.87 21.70 5.45
CA VAL A 797 -1.42 21.80 6.81
C VAL A 797 -1.97 23.19 7.06
N GLY A 798 -3.29 23.31 7.21
CA GLY A 798 -3.95 24.52 7.67
C GLY A 798 -4.01 24.54 9.20
N TRP A 799 -3.32 25.50 9.82
CA TRP A 799 -3.35 25.68 11.27
C TRP A 799 -4.48 26.63 11.67
N LEU A 800 -5.28 26.24 12.67
CA LEU A 800 -6.36 27.08 13.15
C LEU A 800 -5.80 28.14 14.11
N PRO A 801 -6.07 29.45 13.88
CA PRO A 801 -5.73 30.49 14.85
C PRO A 801 -6.52 30.28 16.15
N ALA A 802 -6.03 30.80 17.27
CA ALA A 802 -6.66 30.61 18.59
C ALA A 802 -8.14 31.06 18.63
N ALA A 803 -8.51 32.08 17.85
CA ALA A 803 -9.89 32.51 17.69
C ALA A 803 -10.80 31.45 17.05
N ALA A 804 -10.31 30.77 16.00
CA ALA A 804 -11.01 29.72 15.23
C ALA A 804 -11.26 28.42 16.01
N LEU A 805 -10.64 28.25 17.18
CA LEU A 805 -10.86 27.07 18.00
C LEU A 805 -12.28 27.09 18.63
N PRO A 806 -12.98 25.93 18.68
CA PRO A 806 -14.21 25.78 19.45
C PRO A 806 -14.04 26.28 20.90
N ARG A 807 -15.10 26.87 21.48
CA ARG A 807 -15.06 27.46 22.84
C ARG A 807 -14.53 26.47 23.90
N SER A 808 -14.89 25.20 23.79
CA SER A 808 -14.44 24.10 24.63
C SER A 808 -12.93 23.81 24.54
N LEU A 809 -12.29 24.11 23.40
CA LEU A 809 -10.84 23.96 23.21
C LEU A 809 -10.08 25.24 23.62
N ARG A 810 -10.63 26.44 23.36
CA ARG A 810 -10.06 27.71 23.85
C ARG A 810 -9.90 27.72 25.36
N ALA A 811 -10.90 27.23 26.09
CA ALA A 811 -10.87 27.15 27.55
C ALA A 811 -9.76 26.23 28.10
N ARG A 812 -9.13 25.38 27.28
CA ARG A 812 -8.07 24.44 27.70
C ARG A 812 -6.64 25.01 27.59
N GLY A 813 -6.50 26.30 27.26
CA GLY A 813 -5.25 27.05 27.41
C GLY A 813 -4.61 27.52 26.10
N ALA A 814 -3.85 28.61 26.18
CA ALA A 814 -3.28 29.35 25.04
C ALA A 814 -2.19 28.62 24.23
N GLY A 815 -1.79 27.41 24.62
CA GLY A 815 -0.71 26.63 23.98
C GLY A 815 -1.18 25.52 23.02
N LEU A 816 -2.49 25.29 22.87
CA LEU A 816 -3.01 24.19 22.05
C LEU A 816 -2.85 24.49 20.54
N GLN A 817 -1.86 23.88 19.90
CA GLN A 817 -1.72 23.92 18.45
C GLN A 817 -2.60 22.83 17.81
N LEU A 818 -3.67 23.26 17.13
CA LEU A 818 -4.53 22.42 16.30
C LEU A 818 -4.47 22.91 14.86
N GLY A 819 -4.29 21.96 13.94
CA GLY A 819 -4.48 22.16 12.51
C GLY A 819 -5.17 20.95 11.91
N ALA A 820 -5.35 20.96 10.60
CA ALA A 820 -5.81 19.80 9.86
C ALA A 820 -5.08 19.68 8.53
N ILE A 821 -5.11 18.47 8.00
CA ILE A 821 -4.79 18.14 6.62
C ILE A 821 -6.12 17.77 5.96
N VAL A 822 -6.39 18.38 4.81
CA VAL A 822 -7.54 18.09 3.96
C VAL A 822 -7.02 17.24 2.80
N PRO A 823 -7.15 15.89 2.84
CA PRO A 823 -6.50 15.04 1.85
C PRO A 823 -7.16 15.23 0.48
N GLN A 824 -6.34 15.27 -0.57
CA GLN A 824 -6.79 15.45 -1.96
C GLN A 824 -7.34 14.13 -2.52
N VAL A 825 -8.47 13.69 -1.96
CA VAL A 825 -9.15 12.45 -2.33
C VAL A 825 -9.93 12.65 -3.62
N VAL A 826 -9.48 12.00 -4.70
CA VAL A 826 -10.28 11.79 -5.90
C VAL A 826 -11.30 10.71 -5.58
N ALA A 827 -12.57 11.08 -5.40
CA ALA A 827 -13.60 10.19 -4.87
C ALA A 827 -13.84 8.93 -5.73
N ALA A 828 -13.69 9.03 -7.05
CA ALA A 828 -13.65 7.89 -7.97
C ALA A 828 -12.45 8.01 -8.93
N GLY A 829 -11.26 7.67 -8.48
CA GLY A 829 -10.01 7.79 -9.26
C GLY A 829 -9.69 6.58 -10.15
N THR A 830 -10.28 5.42 -9.87
CA THR A 830 -10.13 4.19 -10.67
C THR A 830 -11.42 3.83 -11.41
N LEU A 831 -11.30 3.03 -12.48
CA LEU A 831 -12.44 2.40 -13.15
C LEU A 831 -13.36 1.62 -12.18
N THR A 832 -12.79 1.05 -11.12
CA THR A 832 -13.51 0.34 -10.06
C THR A 832 -14.18 1.27 -9.05
N ARG A 833 -14.20 2.59 -9.33
CA ARG A 833 -14.75 3.69 -8.51
C ARG A 833 -14.10 3.82 -7.14
N ARG A 834 -12.92 3.23 -6.93
CA ARG A 834 -12.19 3.41 -5.67
C ARG A 834 -11.68 4.83 -5.58
N ALA A 835 -11.79 5.39 -4.39
CA ALA A 835 -11.14 6.64 -4.06
C ALA A 835 -9.61 6.50 -4.20
N VAL A 836 -8.95 7.57 -4.61
CA VAL A 836 -7.49 7.62 -4.78
C VAL A 836 -6.95 8.87 -4.11
N GLU A 837 -5.98 8.69 -3.22
CA GLU A 837 -5.10 9.75 -2.75
C GLU A 837 -3.67 9.15 -2.60
N PRO A 838 -2.61 9.81 -3.10
CA PRO A 838 -1.29 9.18 -3.19
C PRO A 838 -0.59 8.87 -1.86
N THR A 839 -0.95 9.50 -0.73
CA THR A 839 -0.12 9.54 0.49
C THR A 839 -0.71 8.72 1.62
N TRP A 840 -1.92 9.08 2.03
CA TRP A 840 -2.69 8.52 3.13
C TRP A 840 -3.33 7.19 2.75
N MET A 841 -3.95 7.10 1.57
CA MET A 841 -4.54 5.82 1.11
C MET A 841 -3.48 4.78 0.71
N THR A 842 -2.19 5.16 0.63
CA THR A 842 -1.06 4.23 0.47
C THR A 842 -0.17 4.13 1.71
N ALA A 843 -0.56 4.77 2.82
CA ALA A 843 0.22 4.80 4.05
C ALA A 843 0.33 3.41 4.67
N ALA A 844 1.56 3.00 4.99
CA ALA A 844 1.80 1.71 5.62
C ALA A 844 1.41 1.74 7.11
N ASN A 845 1.20 0.56 7.68
CA ASN A 845 1.20 0.40 9.13
C ASN A 845 2.64 0.49 9.65
N ALA A 846 2.80 0.97 10.89
CA ALA A 846 4.11 1.09 11.55
C ALA A 846 4.85 -0.25 11.58
N LYS A 847 6.13 -0.25 11.20
CA LYS A 847 7.03 -1.41 11.28
C LYS A 847 8.36 -1.00 11.91
N PRO A 848 8.88 -1.73 12.93
CA PRO A 848 10.12 -1.37 13.61
C PRO A 848 11.34 -1.16 12.71
N GLY A 849 11.41 -1.88 11.58
CA GLY A 849 12.48 -1.77 10.58
C GLY A 849 12.18 -0.85 9.39
N ARG A 850 11.26 0.12 9.50
CA ARG A 850 10.93 1.08 8.40
C ARG A 850 10.73 2.50 8.91
N LEU A 851 11.62 3.39 8.50
CA LEU A 851 11.59 4.83 8.82
C LEU A 851 10.29 5.48 8.32
N GLY A 852 9.63 6.27 9.17
CA GLY A 852 8.41 7.03 8.83
C GLY A 852 7.16 6.19 8.57
N SER A 853 7.19 4.88 8.85
CA SER A 853 6.02 4.00 8.68
C SER A 853 4.92 4.22 9.74
N GLU A 854 5.21 4.97 10.79
CA GLU A 854 4.26 5.43 11.81
C GLU A 854 3.34 6.57 11.37
N LEU A 855 3.52 7.12 10.16
CA LEU A 855 2.82 8.27 9.59
C LEU A 855 1.34 8.39 10.00
N ARG A 856 0.57 7.31 9.81
CA ARG A 856 -0.87 7.26 10.15
C ARG A 856 -1.12 7.62 11.61
N ALA A 857 -0.35 7.03 12.52
CA ALA A 857 -0.58 7.11 13.95
C ALA A 857 -0.31 8.51 14.55
N LEU A 858 0.31 9.42 13.79
CA LEU A 858 0.64 10.78 14.24
C LEU A 858 -0.42 11.82 13.84
N VAL A 859 -1.46 11.37 13.14
CA VAL A 859 -2.77 12.03 13.11
C VAL A 859 -3.44 11.72 14.44
N HIS A 860 -3.60 12.75 15.29
CA HIS A 860 -4.15 12.63 16.65
C HIS A 860 -5.51 13.32 16.73
N ALA A 861 -6.45 12.69 17.42
CA ALA A 861 -7.76 13.26 17.72
C ALA A 861 -7.58 14.51 18.62
N PRO A 862 -8.28 15.63 18.35
CA PRO A 862 -8.22 16.81 19.20
C PRO A 862 -8.73 16.51 20.62
N PRO A 863 -8.23 17.16 21.67
CA PRO A 863 -8.61 16.84 23.04
C PRO A 863 -10.12 16.87 23.29
N GLY A 864 -10.71 15.75 23.73
CA GLY A 864 -12.17 15.59 23.87
C GLY A 864 -12.87 15.01 22.63
N HIS A 865 -12.09 14.49 21.68
CA HIS A 865 -12.54 13.66 20.57
C HIS A 865 -11.72 12.36 20.52
N ALA A 866 -12.28 11.34 19.89
CA ALA A 866 -11.62 10.08 19.57
C ALA A 866 -11.86 9.71 18.11
N PHE A 867 -10.96 8.92 17.54
CA PHE A 867 -11.23 8.15 16.33
C PHE A 867 -12.02 6.89 16.69
N VAL A 868 -12.96 6.54 15.82
CA VAL A 868 -13.69 5.27 15.82
C VAL A 868 -13.62 4.68 14.43
N GLY A 869 -13.29 3.41 14.31
CA GLY A 869 -13.28 2.74 13.02
C GLY A 869 -12.94 1.27 13.06
N ALA A 870 -13.17 0.59 11.94
CA ALA A 870 -13.03 -0.85 11.81
C ALA A 870 -12.61 -1.25 10.40
N ASP A 871 -12.12 -2.48 10.30
CA ASP A 871 -11.68 -3.16 9.08
C ASP A 871 -12.78 -4.15 8.67
N VAL A 872 -13.31 -4.08 7.45
CA VAL A 872 -14.39 -5.00 7.03
C VAL A 872 -13.81 -6.38 6.71
N ASP A 873 -13.81 -7.26 7.71
CA ASP A 873 -13.33 -8.64 7.63
C ASP A 873 -13.75 -9.33 6.32
N SER A 874 -12.76 -9.68 5.50
CA SER A 874 -12.93 -10.44 4.25
C SER A 874 -13.98 -9.87 3.27
N GLN A 875 -14.16 -8.54 3.21
CA GLN A 875 -15.21 -7.86 2.44
C GLN A 875 -15.40 -8.42 1.02
N GLU A 876 -14.36 -8.36 0.19
CA GLU A 876 -14.42 -8.77 -1.23
C GLU A 876 -14.65 -10.28 -1.40
N LEU A 877 -14.10 -11.08 -0.47
CA LEU A 877 -14.28 -12.53 -0.44
C LEU A 877 -15.74 -12.89 -0.11
N TRP A 878 -16.33 -12.23 0.89
CA TRP A 878 -17.74 -12.40 1.23
C TRP A 878 -18.67 -11.96 0.09
N ILE A 879 -18.36 -10.85 -0.60
CA ILE A 879 -19.12 -10.39 -1.78
C ILE A 879 -19.08 -11.45 -2.89
N ALA A 880 -17.89 -11.98 -3.21
CA ALA A 880 -17.75 -13.05 -4.20
C ALA A 880 -18.51 -14.32 -3.77
N ALA A 881 -18.49 -14.66 -2.48
CA ALA A 881 -19.17 -15.83 -1.94
C ALA A 881 -20.69 -15.74 -2.02
N VAL A 882 -21.27 -14.62 -1.54
CA VAL A 882 -22.73 -14.44 -1.54
C VAL A 882 -23.31 -14.35 -2.96
N LEU A 883 -22.53 -13.85 -3.94
CA LEU A 883 -22.91 -13.89 -5.35
C LEU A 883 -23.04 -15.33 -5.90
N GLY A 884 -22.09 -16.21 -5.55
CA GLY A 884 -22.15 -17.63 -5.93
C GLY A 884 -23.30 -18.36 -5.22
N ASP A 885 -23.46 -18.13 -3.92
CA ASP A 885 -24.52 -18.73 -3.09
C ASP A 885 -25.93 -18.37 -3.59
N ALA A 886 -26.20 -17.07 -3.79
CA ALA A 886 -27.49 -16.59 -4.29
C ALA A 886 -27.81 -17.15 -5.68
N SER A 887 -26.83 -17.20 -6.59
CA SER A 887 -27.04 -17.66 -7.96
C SER A 887 -27.20 -19.18 -8.11
N ALA A 888 -26.52 -19.98 -7.29
CA ALA A 888 -26.47 -21.44 -7.46
C ALA A 888 -27.32 -22.23 -6.45
N ALA A 889 -27.56 -21.69 -5.25
CA ALA A 889 -28.23 -22.39 -4.16
C ALA A 889 -29.45 -21.64 -3.59
N GLY A 890 -29.50 -20.31 -3.70
CA GLY A 890 -30.55 -19.49 -3.10
C GLY A 890 -30.50 -19.40 -1.57
N ILE A 891 -29.45 -19.94 -0.94
CA ILE A 891 -29.21 -19.92 0.51
C ILE A 891 -27.74 -19.56 0.81
N HIS A 892 -27.52 -18.86 1.92
CA HIS A 892 -26.16 -18.58 2.41
C HIS A 892 -25.37 -19.85 2.69
N GLY A 893 -24.12 -19.89 2.20
CA GLY A 893 -23.20 -21.02 2.32
C GLY A 893 -23.55 -22.24 1.47
N GLY A 894 -24.54 -22.15 0.57
CA GLY A 894 -24.96 -23.27 -0.27
C GLY A 894 -23.90 -23.75 -1.28
N THR A 895 -22.88 -22.94 -1.56
CA THR A 895 -21.72 -23.34 -2.35
C THR A 895 -20.54 -23.74 -1.46
N PRO A 896 -19.61 -24.61 -1.93
CA PRO A 896 -18.40 -24.95 -1.17
C PRO A 896 -17.60 -23.72 -0.74
N PHE A 897 -17.49 -22.71 -1.61
CA PHE A 897 -16.81 -21.45 -1.36
C PHE A 897 -17.56 -20.57 -0.33
N GLY A 898 -18.89 -20.49 -0.40
CA GLY A 898 -19.72 -19.84 0.61
C GLY A 898 -19.55 -20.47 1.99
N TRP A 899 -19.62 -21.80 2.07
CA TRP A 899 -19.40 -22.54 3.31
C TRP A 899 -18.00 -22.31 3.89
N MET A 900 -16.94 -22.41 3.06
CA MET A 900 -15.55 -22.12 3.47
C MET A 900 -15.33 -20.68 3.95
N THR A 901 -16.18 -19.73 3.51
CA THR A 901 -16.09 -18.31 3.90
C THR A 901 -16.86 -18.01 5.19
N LEU A 902 -17.97 -18.71 5.45
CA LEU A 902 -18.86 -18.48 6.60
C LEU A 902 -18.57 -19.39 7.80
N SER A 903 -18.09 -20.62 7.57
CA SER A 903 -17.90 -21.66 8.58
C SER A 903 -16.52 -22.34 8.51
N GLY A 904 -15.67 -21.93 7.57
CA GLY A 904 -14.30 -22.42 7.47
C GLY A 904 -13.40 -21.92 8.60
N SER A 905 -12.54 -22.80 9.12
CA SER A 905 -11.66 -22.55 10.25
C SER A 905 -10.20 -22.71 9.84
N LYS A 906 -9.34 -21.82 10.34
CA LYS A 906 -7.87 -21.92 10.16
C LYS A 906 -7.30 -23.12 10.94
N ALA A 907 -7.84 -23.43 12.12
CA ALA A 907 -7.34 -24.52 12.96
C ALA A 907 -7.61 -25.88 12.30
N ASP A 908 -8.76 -26.03 11.66
CA ASP A 908 -9.20 -27.26 10.98
C ASP A 908 -8.68 -27.38 9.53
N GLY A 909 -7.96 -26.37 9.03
CA GLY A 909 -7.52 -26.27 7.64
C GLY A 909 -8.67 -26.14 6.62
N THR A 910 -9.90 -25.87 7.06
CA THR A 910 -11.10 -25.82 6.22
C THR A 910 -11.39 -24.45 5.62
N ASP A 911 -10.69 -23.39 6.06
CA ASP A 911 -10.78 -22.07 5.43
C ASP A 911 -10.17 -22.06 4.02
N MET A 912 -10.75 -21.26 3.13
CA MET A 912 -10.37 -21.18 1.70
C MET A 912 -8.86 -20.98 1.47
N HIS A 913 -8.16 -20.22 2.34
CA HIS A 913 -6.72 -20.02 2.18
C HIS A 913 -5.93 -21.28 2.51
N SER A 914 -6.31 -22.04 3.55
CA SER A 914 -5.68 -23.32 3.90
C SER A 914 -5.96 -24.39 2.83
N VAL A 915 -7.18 -24.46 2.30
CA VAL A 915 -7.54 -25.35 1.19
C VAL A 915 -6.71 -25.05 -0.06
N THR A 916 -6.50 -23.77 -0.40
CA THR A 916 -5.65 -23.39 -1.55
C THR A 916 -4.17 -23.65 -1.27
N ALA A 917 -3.69 -23.39 -0.05
CA ALA A 917 -2.32 -23.67 0.38
C ALA A 917 -1.96 -25.15 0.18
N ALA A 918 -2.83 -26.05 0.64
CA ALA A 918 -2.69 -27.49 0.44
C ALA A 918 -2.75 -27.89 -1.05
N ALA A 919 -3.63 -27.27 -1.85
CA ALA A 919 -3.77 -27.58 -3.27
C ALA A 919 -2.57 -27.11 -4.13
N ALA A 920 -1.93 -26.01 -3.76
CA ALA A 920 -0.78 -25.43 -4.46
C ALA A 920 0.58 -25.86 -3.89
N GLY A 921 0.63 -26.34 -2.65
CA GLY A 921 1.86 -26.69 -1.93
C GLY A 921 2.69 -25.45 -1.56
N VAL A 922 2.04 -24.45 -0.97
CA VAL A 922 2.61 -23.16 -0.51
C VAL A 922 2.11 -22.81 0.89
N SER A 923 2.67 -21.78 1.53
CA SER A 923 2.16 -21.30 2.82
C SER A 923 0.78 -20.63 2.71
N ARG A 924 0.08 -20.50 3.83
CA ARG A 924 -1.26 -19.87 3.87
C ARG A 924 -1.26 -18.41 3.43
N ASP A 925 -0.20 -17.66 3.70
CA ASP A 925 -0.11 -16.25 3.34
C ASP A 925 0.22 -16.06 1.85
N GLU A 926 1.01 -16.96 1.27
CA GLU A 926 1.21 -17.05 -0.20
C GLU A 926 -0.09 -17.46 -0.92
N ALA A 927 -0.83 -18.42 -0.35
CA ALA A 927 -2.15 -18.81 -0.83
C ALA A 927 -3.18 -17.67 -0.73
N LYS A 928 -3.04 -16.76 0.25
CA LYS A 928 -3.83 -15.52 0.30
C LYS A 928 -3.59 -14.67 -0.94
N VAL A 929 -2.34 -14.40 -1.29
CA VAL A 929 -2.00 -13.63 -2.51
C VAL A 929 -2.54 -14.31 -3.77
N LEU A 930 -2.41 -15.63 -3.88
CA LEU A 930 -2.93 -16.42 -5.01
C LEU A 930 -4.47 -16.35 -5.13
N ASN A 931 -5.20 -16.49 -4.02
CA ASN A 931 -6.67 -16.47 -4.03
C ASN A 931 -7.21 -15.11 -4.49
N TYR A 932 -6.70 -14.01 -3.94
CA TYR A 932 -7.12 -12.68 -4.38
C TYR A 932 -6.81 -12.46 -5.87
N ALA A 933 -5.61 -12.81 -6.33
CA ALA A 933 -5.28 -12.72 -7.75
C ALA A 933 -6.24 -13.53 -8.65
N ARG A 934 -6.60 -14.76 -8.25
CA ARG A 934 -7.54 -15.62 -8.98
C ARG A 934 -8.95 -15.04 -9.03
N ILE A 935 -9.47 -14.51 -7.90
CA ILE A 935 -10.78 -13.86 -7.83
C ILE A 935 -10.84 -12.63 -8.77
N TYR A 936 -9.75 -11.88 -8.89
CA TYR A 936 -9.62 -10.77 -9.86
C TYR A 936 -9.32 -11.22 -11.30
N GLY A 937 -9.61 -12.47 -11.67
CA GLY A 937 -9.53 -12.97 -13.04
C GLY A 937 -8.12 -13.38 -13.52
N ALA A 938 -7.11 -13.45 -12.65
CA ALA A 938 -5.78 -13.93 -13.07
C ALA A 938 -5.83 -15.40 -13.51
N GLY A 939 -5.26 -15.70 -14.68
CA GLY A 939 -5.24 -17.06 -15.26
C GLY A 939 -4.06 -17.94 -14.80
N PRO A 940 -4.02 -19.22 -15.22
CA PRO A 940 -2.99 -20.19 -14.79
C PRO A 940 -1.55 -19.76 -15.07
N ARG A 941 -1.27 -19.05 -16.18
CA ARG A 941 0.07 -18.50 -16.50
C ARG A 941 0.56 -17.45 -15.50
N PHE A 942 -0.35 -16.73 -14.84
CA PHE A 942 0.01 -15.80 -13.77
C PHE A 942 0.37 -16.58 -12.50
N ALA A 943 -0.47 -17.54 -12.11
CA ALA A 943 -0.20 -18.37 -10.93
C ALA A 943 1.10 -19.19 -11.07
N GLN A 944 1.40 -19.73 -12.25
CA GLN A 944 2.67 -20.39 -12.56
C GLN A 944 3.88 -19.51 -12.22
N ARG A 945 3.92 -18.27 -12.74
CA ARG A 945 5.00 -17.31 -12.46
C ARG A 945 5.04 -16.88 -10.99
N LEU A 946 3.89 -16.79 -10.33
CA LEU A 946 3.81 -16.45 -8.90
C LEU A 946 4.31 -17.59 -8.00
N LEU A 947 4.00 -18.85 -8.34
CA LEU A 947 4.54 -20.04 -7.67
C LEU A 947 6.06 -20.13 -7.81
N GLN A 948 6.60 -19.87 -9.01
CA GLN A 948 8.04 -19.77 -9.27
C GLN A 948 8.70 -18.62 -8.49
N ARG A 949 7.96 -17.56 -8.15
CA ARG A 949 8.47 -16.47 -7.32
C ARG A 949 8.49 -16.81 -5.83
N PHE A 950 7.52 -17.61 -5.36
CA PHE A 950 7.49 -18.13 -3.99
C PHE A 950 8.56 -19.21 -3.78
N ASN A 951 8.74 -20.10 -4.76
CA ASN A 951 9.80 -21.10 -4.76
C ASN A 951 10.57 -21.10 -6.10
N PRO A 952 11.72 -20.41 -6.18
CA PRO A 952 12.55 -20.36 -7.38
C PRO A 952 13.14 -21.70 -7.85
N ALA A 953 13.24 -22.71 -6.98
CA ALA A 953 13.73 -24.04 -7.33
C ALA A 953 12.68 -24.87 -8.12
N LEU A 954 11.46 -24.35 -8.27
CA LEU A 954 10.31 -25.07 -8.80
C LEU A 954 10.26 -24.97 -10.35
N GLY A 955 10.58 -26.08 -11.03
CA GLY A 955 10.71 -26.13 -12.49
C GLY A 955 9.43 -25.78 -13.25
N ASP A 956 9.56 -25.27 -14.49
CA ASP A 956 8.42 -24.72 -15.25
C ASP A 956 7.28 -25.72 -15.49
N ALA A 957 7.62 -26.97 -15.78
CA ALA A 957 6.64 -28.04 -15.94
C ALA A 957 5.89 -28.34 -14.63
N GLU A 958 6.58 -28.32 -13.49
CA GLU A 958 5.98 -28.54 -12.18
C GLU A 958 5.11 -27.35 -11.75
N ALA A 959 5.59 -26.11 -11.96
CA ALA A 959 4.84 -24.89 -11.66
C ALA A 959 3.53 -24.84 -12.46
N ARG A 960 3.60 -25.23 -13.74
CA ARG A 960 2.44 -25.36 -14.64
C ARG A 960 1.50 -26.48 -14.19
N ALA A 961 2.01 -27.63 -13.76
CA ALA A 961 1.20 -28.74 -13.25
C ALA A 961 0.48 -28.36 -11.95
N ARG A 962 1.18 -27.78 -10.97
CA ARG A 962 0.60 -27.29 -9.71
C ARG A 962 -0.45 -26.20 -9.96
N ALA A 963 -0.16 -25.21 -10.80
CA ALA A 963 -1.12 -24.17 -11.17
C ALA A 963 -2.36 -24.78 -11.86
N THR A 964 -2.19 -25.69 -12.81
CA THR A 964 -3.32 -26.31 -13.52
C THR A 964 -4.18 -27.16 -12.58
N LYS A 965 -3.56 -27.94 -11.69
CA LYS A 965 -4.25 -28.72 -10.65
C LYS A 965 -5.05 -27.80 -9.71
N MET A 966 -4.44 -26.72 -9.23
CA MET A 966 -5.10 -25.73 -8.38
C MET A 966 -6.33 -25.11 -9.07
N PHE A 967 -6.22 -24.66 -10.32
CA PHE A 967 -7.34 -24.07 -11.07
C PHE A 967 -8.45 -25.11 -11.34
N ALA A 968 -8.11 -26.36 -11.65
CA ALA A 968 -9.10 -27.41 -11.87
C ALA A 968 -9.90 -27.76 -10.59
N LEU A 969 -9.25 -27.73 -9.41
CA LEU A 969 -9.91 -27.95 -8.12
C LEU A 969 -10.77 -26.75 -7.67
N THR A 970 -10.36 -25.52 -8.01
CA THR A 970 -10.98 -24.28 -7.51
C THR A 970 -11.96 -23.68 -8.51
N LYS A 971 -11.46 -23.16 -9.65
CA LYS A 971 -12.31 -22.61 -10.72
C LYS A 971 -13.13 -23.68 -11.45
N GLY A 972 -12.58 -24.88 -11.61
CA GLY A 972 -13.22 -26.01 -12.31
C GLY A 972 -12.81 -26.12 -13.78
N ARG A 973 -13.65 -26.75 -14.60
CA ARG A 973 -13.49 -26.86 -16.07
C ARG A 973 -14.63 -26.12 -16.78
N ARG A 974 -14.36 -25.45 -17.91
CA ARG A 974 -15.43 -24.93 -18.79
C ARG A 974 -16.17 -26.10 -19.44
N VAL A 975 -17.49 -25.96 -19.51
CA VAL A 975 -18.44 -26.93 -20.05
C VAL A 975 -19.40 -26.19 -20.97
N TRP A 976 -19.58 -26.71 -22.18
CA TRP A 976 -20.62 -26.28 -23.11
C TRP A 976 -21.73 -27.33 -23.05
N ARG A 977 -22.97 -26.86 -22.93
CA ARG A 977 -24.18 -27.70 -22.93
C ARG A 977 -25.02 -27.31 -24.13
N ALA A 978 -25.54 -28.30 -24.85
CA ALA A 978 -26.47 -28.05 -25.94
C ALA A 978 -27.71 -27.33 -25.38
N ARG A 979 -28.29 -26.41 -26.17
CA ARG A 979 -29.55 -25.79 -25.82
C ARG A 979 -30.68 -26.83 -25.84
N PRO A 980 -31.78 -26.67 -25.08
CA PRO A 980 -32.87 -27.66 -25.02
C PRO A 980 -33.38 -28.11 -26.39
N GLU A 981 -33.55 -27.16 -27.31
CA GLU A 981 -33.97 -27.36 -28.70
C GLU A 981 -32.99 -28.19 -29.55
N TRP A 982 -31.69 -28.14 -29.23
CA TRP A 982 -30.63 -28.92 -29.89
C TRP A 982 -30.21 -30.16 -29.09
N ALA A 983 -30.76 -30.39 -27.90
CA ALA A 983 -30.23 -31.37 -26.95
C ALA A 983 -30.27 -32.81 -27.48
N ALA A 984 -31.33 -33.21 -28.18
CA ALA A 984 -31.44 -34.54 -28.79
C ALA A 984 -30.42 -34.71 -29.95
N ALA A 985 -30.41 -33.78 -30.91
CA ALA A 985 -29.50 -33.81 -32.05
C ALA A 985 -28.01 -33.73 -31.62
N ALA A 986 -27.71 -33.01 -30.55
CA ALA A 986 -26.37 -32.94 -29.98
C ALA A 986 -25.99 -34.22 -29.22
N GLU A 987 -26.94 -34.95 -28.63
CA GLU A 987 -26.70 -36.28 -28.05
C GLU A 987 -26.32 -37.27 -29.15
N ASP A 988 -27.09 -37.32 -30.24
CA ASP A 988 -26.82 -38.14 -31.43
C ASP A 988 -25.47 -37.80 -32.10
N ALA A 989 -25.09 -36.51 -32.12
CA ALA A 989 -23.81 -36.02 -32.63
C ALA A 989 -22.62 -36.17 -31.64
N GLY A 990 -22.73 -37.03 -30.63
CA GLY A 990 -21.66 -37.38 -29.70
C GLY A 990 -21.78 -36.77 -28.29
N GLY A 991 -22.99 -36.47 -27.84
CA GLY A 991 -23.34 -36.02 -26.49
C GLY A 991 -23.66 -34.53 -26.38
N ALA A 992 -24.76 -34.20 -25.68
CA ALA A 992 -25.25 -32.85 -25.40
C ALA A 992 -24.34 -32.01 -24.47
N ARG A 993 -23.13 -32.50 -24.17
CA ARG A 993 -22.14 -31.87 -23.30
C ARG A 993 -20.72 -32.09 -23.84
N THR A 994 -19.93 -31.02 -23.85
CA THR A 994 -18.48 -31.07 -24.14
C THR A 994 -17.70 -30.17 -23.17
N THR A 995 -16.40 -30.43 -23.02
CA THR A 995 -15.46 -29.67 -22.17
C THR A 995 -14.41 -28.89 -22.97
N SER A 996 -14.55 -28.81 -24.29
CA SER A 996 -13.62 -28.13 -25.20
C SER A 996 -14.36 -27.25 -26.20
N ALA A 997 -13.91 -26.00 -26.36
CA ALA A 997 -14.45 -25.08 -27.37
C ALA A 997 -14.27 -25.62 -28.80
N LEU A 998 -13.19 -26.36 -29.06
CA LEU A 998 -12.92 -26.98 -30.36
C LEU A 998 -13.92 -28.11 -30.66
N GLU A 999 -14.27 -28.90 -29.65
CA GLU A 999 -15.28 -29.95 -29.78
C GLU A 999 -16.68 -29.37 -29.94
N ALA A 1000 -17.03 -28.32 -29.18
CA ALA A 1000 -18.30 -27.60 -29.34
C ALA A 1000 -18.45 -27.06 -30.77
N ARG A 1001 -17.40 -26.42 -31.30
CA ARG A 1001 -17.37 -25.92 -32.67
C ARG A 1001 -17.49 -27.04 -33.71
N ARG A 1002 -16.76 -28.15 -33.54
CA ARG A 1002 -16.86 -29.32 -34.44
C ARG A 1002 -18.25 -29.96 -34.42
N ARG A 1003 -18.88 -30.11 -33.25
CA ARG A 1003 -20.23 -30.66 -33.12
C ARG A 1003 -21.29 -29.75 -33.74
N ALA A 1004 -21.18 -28.44 -33.52
CA ALA A 1004 -22.08 -27.48 -34.16
C ALA A 1004 -21.96 -27.52 -35.69
N GLN A 1005 -20.73 -27.55 -36.21
CA GLN A 1005 -20.47 -27.71 -37.64
C GLN A 1005 -21.02 -29.02 -38.21
N ALA A 1006 -20.93 -30.14 -37.47
CA ALA A 1006 -21.53 -31.42 -37.87
C ALA A 1006 -23.07 -31.38 -37.91
N LEU A 1007 -23.69 -30.45 -37.18
CA LEU A 1007 -25.13 -30.19 -37.17
C LEU A 1007 -25.54 -29.06 -38.15
N GLY A 1008 -24.61 -28.55 -38.96
CA GLY A 1008 -24.87 -27.49 -39.93
C GLY A 1008 -25.10 -26.10 -39.33
N ALA A 1009 -24.74 -25.88 -38.07
CA ALA A 1009 -25.04 -24.67 -37.31
C ALA A 1009 -23.80 -24.06 -36.62
N THR A 1010 -23.93 -22.84 -36.11
CA THR A 1010 -22.89 -22.15 -35.35
C THR A 1010 -22.84 -22.63 -33.89
N THR A 1011 -21.71 -22.38 -33.22
CA THR A 1011 -21.51 -22.85 -31.84
C THR A 1011 -22.53 -22.25 -30.88
N ASP A 1012 -22.92 -20.99 -31.09
CA ASP A 1012 -23.84 -20.25 -30.21
C ASP A 1012 -25.31 -20.60 -30.46
N GLU A 1013 -25.66 -21.12 -31.64
CA GLU A 1013 -26.98 -21.70 -31.91
C GLU A 1013 -27.15 -23.04 -31.19
N VAL A 1014 -26.18 -23.96 -31.33
CA VAL A 1014 -26.26 -25.31 -30.78
C VAL A 1014 -26.01 -25.36 -29.28
N PHE A 1015 -25.02 -24.61 -28.78
CA PHE A 1015 -24.60 -24.62 -27.39
C PHE A 1015 -24.97 -23.31 -26.68
N GLY A 1016 -25.30 -23.42 -25.39
CA GLY A 1016 -25.34 -22.27 -24.50
C GLY A 1016 -23.93 -21.78 -24.15
N ALA A 1017 -23.84 -20.53 -23.66
CA ALA A 1017 -22.58 -19.93 -23.20
C ALA A 1017 -21.83 -20.83 -22.20
N PRO A 1018 -20.49 -20.93 -22.28
CA PRO A 1018 -19.70 -21.84 -21.46
C PRO A 1018 -19.83 -21.54 -19.96
N ARG A 1019 -19.97 -22.60 -19.15
CA ARG A 1019 -20.01 -22.50 -17.68
C ARG A 1019 -18.92 -23.33 -17.04
N TRP A 1020 -18.39 -22.83 -15.93
CA TRP A 1020 -17.46 -23.56 -15.07
C TRP A 1020 -18.21 -24.60 -14.24
N GLU A 1021 -17.67 -25.81 -14.16
CA GLU A 1021 -18.21 -26.89 -13.34
C GLU A 1021 -17.10 -27.68 -12.61
N GLY A 1022 -17.46 -28.32 -11.50
CA GLY A 1022 -16.61 -29.24 -10.72
C GLY A 1022 -15.70 -28.58 -9.68
N GLY A 1023 -15.35 -27.31 -9.85
CA GLY A 1023 -14.52 -26.55 -8.90
C GLY A 1023 -15.30 -26.07 -7.66
N THR A 1024 -14.58 -25.76 -6.58
CA THR A 1024 -15.19 -25.18 -5.35
C THR A 1024 -15.78 -23.79 -5.56
N GLU A 1025 -15.26 -23.03 -6.52
CA GLU A 1025 -15.58 -21.62 -6.82
C GLU A 1025 -16.38 -21.45 -8.11
N SER A 1026 -16.70 -22.53 -8.83
CA SER A 1026 -17.32 -22.47 -10.15
C SER A 1026 -18.61 -21.66 -10.19
N ALA A 1027 -19.44 -21.73 -9.15
CA ALA A 1027 -20.68 -20.94 -9.01
C ALA A 1027 -20.41 -19.42 -8.98
N MET A 1028 -19.39 -19.00 -8.22
CA MET A 1028 -18.98 -17.60 -8.12
C MET A 1028 -18.43 -17.11 -9.46
N PHE A 1029 -17.54 -17.87 -10.11
CA PHE A 1029 -17.03 -17.48 -11.44
C PHE A 1029 -18.11 -17.43 -12.51
N ASN A 1030 -19.09 -18.34 -12.49
CA ASN A 1030 -20.22 -18.29 -13.41
C ASN A 1030 -21.02 -17.00 -13.23
N ARG A 1031 -21.33 -16.62 -11.98
CA ARG A 1031 -22.09 -15.39 -11.71
C ARG A 1031 -21.29 -14.12 -12.03
N LEU A 1032 -19.97 -14.13 -11.80
CA LEU A 1032 -19.10 -13.00 -12.18
C LEU A 1032 -18.95 -12.88 -13.70
N GLU A 1033 -18.75 -13.98 -14.44
CA GLU A 1033 -18.67 -13.96 -15.91
C GLU A 1033 -20.04 -13.60 -16.53
N GLU A 1034 -21.17 -14.00 -15.93
CA GLU A 1034 -22.52 -13.58 -16.33
C GLU A 1034 -22.74 -12.06 -16.20
N ILE A 1035 -22.44 -11.47 -15.03
CA ILE A 1035 -22.56 -10.02 -14.81
C ILE A 1035 -21.56 -9.26 -15.70
N ALA A 1036 -20.33 -9.77 -15.83
CA ALA A 1036 -19.31 -9.17 -16.68
C ALA A 1036 -19.74 -9.12 -18.14
N ASN A 1037 -20.31 -10.20 -18.68
CA ASN A 1037 -20.69 -10.34 -20.09
C ASN A 1037 -22.07 -9.78 -20.46
N ALA A 1038 -22.85 -9.29 -19.50
CA ALA A 1038 -24.09 -8.58 -19.79
C ALA A 1038 -23.83 -7.39 -20.75
N ALA A 1039 -24.82 -7.07 -21.60
CA ALA A 1039 -24.72 -5.95 -22.55
C ALA A 1039 -24.42 -4.61 -21.86
N HIS A 1040 -24.99 -4.42 -20.66
CA HIS A 1040 -24.72 -3.30 -19.76
C HIS A 1040 -24.29 -3.84 -18.38
N PRO A 1041 -23.00 -4.14 -18.15
CA PRO A 1041 -22.53 -4.66 -16.88
C PRO A 1041 -22.81 -3.67 -15.75
N ALA A 1042 -23.48 -4.13 -14.69
CA ALA A 1042 -23.89 -3.32 -13.55
C ALA A 1042 -23.48 -3.97 -12.22
N THR A 1043 -23.23 -3.17 -11.19
CA THR A 1043 -22.91 -3.70 -9.87
C THR A 1043 -24.11 -4.41 -9.24
N PRO A 1044 -23.89 -5.52 -8.51
CA PRO A 1044 -24.98 -6.35 -8.00
C PRO A 1044 -25.87 -5.67 -6.95
N PHE A 1045 -25.36 -4.64 -6.26
CA PHE A 1045 -26.04 -4.03 -5.11
C PHE A 1045 -26.77 -2.73 -5.49
N LEU A 1046 -26.04 -1.71 -5.95
CA LEU A 1046 -26.59 -0.39 -6.29
C LEU A 1046 -26.92 -0.21 -7.78
N GLY A 1047 -26.62 -1.20 -8.64
CA GLY A 1047 -26.93 -1.14 -10.08
C GLY A 1047 -26.09 -0.13 -10.86
N GLY A 1048 -24.90 0.25 -10.36
CA GLY A 1048 -24.01 1.18 -11.03
C GLY A 1048 -23.33 0.53 -12.24
N ARG A 1049 -23.44 1.14 -13.43
CA ARG A 1049 -22.89 0.57 -14.67
C ARG A 1049 -21.37 0.73 -14.79
N LEU A 1050 -20.74 -0.17 -15.55
CA LEU A 1050 -19.32 -0.08 -15.97
C LEU A 1050 -19.10 1.14 -16.90
N SER A 1051 -17.84 1.55 -17.12
CA SER A 1051 -17.51 2.57 -18.13
C SER A 1051 -17.90 2.12 -19.54
N ARG A 1052 -18.37 3.05 -20.37
CA ARG A 1052 -18.81 2.80 -21.76
C ARG A 1052 -17.74 2.09 -22.60
N ALA A 1053 -16.46 2.42 -22.38
CA ALA A 1053 -15.31 1.84 -23.08
C ALA A 1053 -15.03 0.35 -22.77
N LEU A 1054 -15.85 -0.29 -21.94
CA LEU A 1054 -15.77 -1.73 -21.62
C LEU A 1054 -17.16 -2.40 -21.64
N GLU A 1055 -18.17 -1.75 -22.23
CA GLU A 1055 -19.42 -2.40 -22.60
C GLU A 1055 -19.20 -3.28 -23.84
N ALA A 1056 -19.92 -4.41 -23.94
CA ALA A 1056 -19.72 -5.39 -25.01
C ALA A 1056 -19.92 -4.77 -26.41
N ALA A 1057 -20.94 -3.92 -26.57
CA ALA A 1057 -21.26 -3.24 -27.82
C ALA A 1057 -20.14 -2.32 -28.34
N VAL A 1058 -19.24 -1.87 -27.47
CA VAL A 1058 -18.11 -0.98 -27.79
C VAL A 1058 -16.79 -1.76 -27.90
N SER A 1059 -16.73 -2.99 -27.39
CA SER A 1059 -15.54 -3.83 -27.34
C SER A 1059 -15.52 -4.91 -28.44
N ALA A 1060 -16.30 -4.71 -29.51
CA ALA A 1060 -16.54 -5.70 -30.56
C ALA A 1060 -15.26 -6.00 -31.36
N GLY A 1061 -14.66 -7.17 -31.10
CA GLY A 1061 -13.46 -7.67 -31.77
C GLY A 1061 -12.91 -8.93 -31.09
N ASP A 1062 -12.76 -8.88 -29.76
CA ASP A 1062 -12.34 -10.02 -28.92
C ASP A 1062 -12.90 -9.89 -27.49
N ASP A 1063 -14.09 -10.45 -27.24
CA ASP A 1063 -14.80 -10.35 -25.95
C ASP A 1063 -13.98 -10.89 -24.76
N ASP A 1064 -13.05 -11.84 -24.99
CA ASP A 1064 -12.18 -12.41 -23.95
C ASP A 1064 -11.01 -11.44 -23.59
N ARG A 1065 -10.61 -10.48 -24.44
CA ARG A 1065 -9.49 -9.53 -24.22
C ARG A 1065 -9.66 -8.70 -22.94
N PHE A 1066 -10.88 -8.22 -22.68
CA PHE A 1066 -11.19 -7.39 -21.53
C PHE A 1066 -11.96 -8.11 -20.41
N LEU A 1067 -12.35 -9.38 -20.61
CA LEU A 1067 -13.11 -10.18 -19.62
C LEU A 1067 -12.46 -10.19 -18.21
N PRO A 1068 -11.13 -10.38 -18.03
CA PRO A 1068 -10.52 -10.32 -16.70
C PRO A 1068 -10.71 -8.96 -16.00
N THR A 1069 -10.72 -7.87 -16.78
CA THR A 1069 -10.95 -6.51 -16.26
C THR A 1069 -12.42 -6.33 -15.85
N ARG A 1070 -13.37 -6.82 -16.68
CA ARG A 1070 -14.81 -6.79 -16.38
C ARG A 1070 -15.13 -7.60 -15.12
N VAL A 1071 -14.61 -8.83 -14.99
CA VAL A 1071 -14.77 -9.70 -13.81
C VAL A 1071 -14.20 -9.07 -12.53
N ASN A 1072 -12.96 -8.54 -12.59
CA ASN A 1072 -12.35 -7.84 -11.46
C ASN A 1072 -13.18 -6.62 -11.03
N TRP A 1073 -13.72 -5.87 -12.00
CA TRP A 1073 -14.56 -4.71 -11.73
C TRP A 1073 -15.85 -5.08 -10.98
N VAL A 1074 -16.52 -6.20 -11.27
CA VAL A 1074 -17.76 -6.60 -10.57
C VAL A 1074 -17.53 -6.71 -9.06
N VAL A 1075 -16.44 -7.36 -8.64
CA VAL A 1075 -16.11 -7.53 -7.21
C VAL A 1075 -15.67 -6.19 -6.59
N GLN A 1076 -14.68 -5.51 -7.17
CA GLN A 1076 -14.13 -4.28 -6.58
C GLN A 1076 -15.14 -3.13 -6.55
N SER A 1077 -15.96 -2.99 -7.58
CA SER A 1077 -17.02 -1.99 -7.67
C SER A 1077 -18.20 -2.35 -6.75
N GLY A 1078 -18.49 -3.65 -6.56
CA GLY A 1078 -19.42 -4.12 -5.52
C GLY A 1078 -18.93 -3.80 -4.08
N ALA A 1079 -17.61 -3.81 -3.84
CA ALA A 1079 -17.04 -3.36 -2.57
C ALA A 1079 -17.16 -1.84 -2.36
N VAL A 1080 -17.10 -1.04 -3.44
CA VAL A 1080 -17.38 0.41 -3.36
C VAL A 1080 -18.87 0.69 -3.08
N ASP A 1081 -19.79 -0.09 -3.65
CA ASP A 1081 -21.21 -0.03 -3.28
C ASP A 1081 -21.41 -0.29 -1.78
N PHE A 1082 -20.73 -1.31 -1.23
CA PHE A 1082 -20.74 -1.60 0.20
C PHE A 1082 -20.20 -0.43 1.03
N LEU A 1083 -19.08 0.18 0.61
CA LEU A 1083 -18.52 1.36 1.27
C LEU A 1083 -19.51 2.55 1.25
N HIS A 1084 -20.19 2.81 0.12
CA HIS A 1084 -21.21 3.86 0.04
C HIS A 1084 -22.39 3.61 1.00
N LEU A 1085 -22.88 2.37 1.09
CA LEU A 1085 -23.89 1.97 2.08
C LEU A 1085 -23.40 2.25 3.51
N MET A 1086 -22.13 1.93 3.81
CA MET A 1086 -21.56 2.22 5.13
C MET A 1086 -21.51 3.71 5.45
N LEU A 1087 -21.03 4.54 4.53
CA LEU A 1087 -20.91 6.00 4.71
C LEU A 1087 -22.29 6.64 4.94
N VAL A 1088 -23.27 6.27 4.12
CA VAL A 1088 -24.66 6.77 4.22
C VAL A 1088 -25.31 6.33 5.54
N CYS A 1089 -25.09 5.08 5.96
CA CYS A 1089 -25.63 4.55 7.21
C CYS A 1089 -24.98 5.19 8.45
N MET A 1090 -23.66 5.37 8.47
CA MET A 1090 -22.97 6.08 9.56
C MET A 1090 -23.39 7.55 9.64
N ARG A 1091 -23.53 8.24 8.51
CA ARG A 1091 -24.05 9.62 8.46
C ARG A 1091 -25.49 9.71 8.95
N TRP A 1092 -26.29 8.65 8.78
CA TRP A 1092 -27.64 8.57 9.37
C TRP A 1092 -27.57 8.29 10.88
N LEU A 1093 -26.89 7.24 11.33
CA LEU A 1093 -26.84 6.87 12.76
C LEU A 1093 -26.16 7.95 13.61
N GLN A 1094 -25.04 8.50 13.13
CA GLN A 1094 -24.19 9.49 13.81
C GLN A 1094 -23.96 10.74 12.92
N PRO A 1095 -24.95 11.65 12.77
CA PRO A 1095 -24.82 12.82 11.88
C PRO A 1095 -23.71 13.82 12.24
N ARG A 1096 -23.18 13.72 13.47
CA ARG A 1096 -22.05 14.53 13.98
C ARG A 1096 -20.69 13.85 13.82
N ALA A 1097 -20.64 12.57 13.42
CA ALA A 1097 -19.38 11.91 13.11
C ALA A 1097 -18.80 12.54 11.83
N ARG A 1098 -17.50 12.88 11.88
CA ARG A 1098 -16.78 13.41 10.72
C ARG A 1098 -15.99 12.28 10.08
N PHE A 1099 -16.25 12.01 8.81
CA PHE A 1099 -15.46 11.05 8.04
C PHE A 1099 -13.99 11.53 7.95
N CYS A 1100 -13.06 10.65 8.29
CA CYS A 1100 -11.63 10.96 8.24
C CYS A 1100 -10.99 10.46 6.95
N LEU A 1101 -11.02 9.13 6.76
CA LEU A 1101 -10.52 8.46 5.57
C LEU A 1101 -11.10 7.04 5.50
N SER A 1102 -11.02 6.42 4.33
CA SER A 1102 -11.15 4.98 4.15
C SER A 1102 -9.85 4.43 3.56
N PHE A 1103 -9.38 3.29 4.06
CA PHE A 1103 -8.20 2.59 3.57
C PHE A 1103 -8.65 1.23 3.03
N HIS A 1104 -9.00 1.16 1.75
CA HIS A 1104 -9.58 -0.04 1.11
C HIS A 1104 -10.89 -0.51 1.78
N ASP A 1105 -10.79 -1.46 2.71
CA ASP A 1105 -11.83 -2.08 3.53
C ASP A 1105 -11.97 -1.47 4.94
N GLU A 1106 -11.05 -0.56 5.32
CA GLU A 1106 -11.07 0.17 6.59
C GLU A 1106 -11.86 1.49 6.47
N VAL A 1107 -12.66 1.86 7.49
CA VAL A 1107 -13.29 3.20 7.60
C VAL A 1107 -13.01 3.84 8.95
N ARG A 1108 -12.70 5.15 8.95
CA ARG A 1108 -12.37 5.93 10.15
C ARG A 1108 -13.20 7.19 10.26
N TYR A 1109 -13.70 7.46 11.47
CA TYR A 1109 -14.47 8.66 11.81
C TYR A 1109 -13.87 9.34 13.05
N LEU A 1110 -13.90 10.67 13.07
CA LEU A 1110 -13.66 11.47 14.27
C LEU A 1110 -15.01 11.79 14.94
N VAL A 1111 -15.09 11.53 16.24
CA VAL A 1111 -16.31 11.74 17.05
C VAL A 1111 -15.97 12.40 18.39
N ALA A 1112 -16.95 13.05 19.01
CA ALA A 1112 -16.80 13.57 20.36
C ALA A 1112 -16.60 12.42 21.37
N GLU A 1113 -15.71 12.59 22.35
CA GLU A 1113 -15.31 11.56 23.32
C GLU A 1113 -16.50 10.87 24.01
N ARG A 1114 -17.48 11.67 24.43
CA ARG A 1114 -18.71 11.21 25.11
C ARG A 1114 -19.59 10.27 24.26
N ASP A 1115 -19.44 10.29 22.94
CA ASP A 1115 -20.25 9.53 21.99
C ASP A 1115 -19.44 8.38 21.35
N ARG A 1116 -18.15 8.19 21.72
CA ARG A 1116 -17.23 7.21 21.10
C ARG A 1116 -17.77 5.77 21.10
N HIS A 1117 -18.33 5.30 22.22
CA HIS A 1117 -18.90 3.94 22.32
C HIS A 1117 -20.21 3.79 21.54
N ARG A 1118 -21.00 4.86 21.42
CA ARG A 1118 -22.22 4.88 20.59
C ARG A 1118 -21.89 4.88 19.11
N ALA A 1119 -20.81 5.57 18.72
CA ALA A 1119 -20.30 5.53 17.36
C ALA A 1119 -19.71 4.16 17.00
N ALA A 1120 -19.04 3.49 17.95
CA ALA A 1120 -18.60 2.11 17.76
C ALA A 1120 -19.79 1.16 17.58
N LEU A 1121 -20.85 1.31 18.39
CA LEU A 1121 -22.08 0.54 18.24
C LEU A 1121 -22.78 0.81 16.90
N ALA A 1122 -22.78 2.08 16.48
CA ALA A 1122 -23.31 2.49 15.18
C ALA A 1122 -22.54 1.85 14.03
N LEU A 1123 -21.21 1.71 14.14
CA LEU A 1123 -20.41 1.07 13.12
C LEU A 1123 -20.73 -0.43 12.99
N HIS A 1124 -20.85 -1.16 14.10
CA HIS A 1124 -21.36 -2.54 14.10
C HIS A 1124 -22.75 -2.65 13.44
N ALA A 1125 -23.68 -1.76 13.81
CA ALA A 1125 -25.02 -1.73 13.21
C ALA A 1125 -25.00 -1.36 11.72
N THR A 1126 -24.09 -0.49 11.29
CA THR A 1126 -23.88 -0.13 9.88
C THR A 1126 -23.42 -1.33 9.05
N ASN A 1127 -22.48 -2.14 9.54
CA ASN A 1127 -22.04 -3.34 8.85
C ASN A 1127 -23.17 -4.39 8.73
N LEU A 1128 -23.95 -4.59 9.81
CA LEU A 1128 -25.15 -5.42 9.80
C LEU A 1128 -26.14 -4.96 8.71
N LEU A 1129 -26.47 -3.67 8.70
CA LEU A 1129 -27.41 -3.08 7.73
C LEU A 1129 -26.90 -3.18 6.28
N ALA A 1130 -25.62 -2.89 6.03
CA ALA A 1130 -25.01 -3.00 4.70
C ALA A 1130 -24.99 -4.44 4.20
N ARG A 1131 -24.62 -5.42 5.05
CA ARG A 1131 -24.64 -6.84 4.70
C ARG A 1131 -26.06 -7.37 4.47
N ALA A 1132 -27.04 -6.96 5.28
CA ALA A 1132 -28.44 -7.30 5.08
C ALA A 1132 -29.01 -6.73 3.76
N PHE A 1133 -28.70 -5.46 3.44
CA PHE A 1133 -29.05 -4.86 2.13
C PHE A 1133 -28.46 -5.66 0.97
N CYS A 1134 -27.16 -5.96 1.01
CA CYS A 1134 -26.49 -6.74 -0.02
C CYS A 1134 -27.08 -8.15 -0.20
N ALA A 1135 -27.42 -8.84 0.89
CA ALA A 1135 -28.10 -10.13 0.86
C ALA A 1135 -29.50 -10.02 0.22
N GLN A 1136 -30.30 -9.04 0.65
CA GLN A 1136 -31.65 -8.81 0.13
C GLN A 1136 -31.66 -8.44 -1.37
N ARG A 1137 -30.73 -7.60 -1.82
CA ARG A 1137 -30.58 -7.24 -3.25
C ARG A 1137 -30.23 -8.43 -4.14
N LEU A 1138 -29.67 -9.50 -3.56
CA LEU A 1138 -29.40 -10.77 -4.23
C LEU A 1138 -30.53 -11.80 -4.08
N GLY A 1139 -31.65 -11.44 -3.46
CA GLY A 1139 -32.81 -12.32 -3.25
C GLY A 1139 -32.75 -13.21 -2.01
N LEU A 1140 -31.76 -13.01 -1.13
CA LEU A 1140 -31.64 -13.75 0.13
C LEU A 1140 -32.46 -13.06 1.23
N THR A 1141 -33.20 -13.84 2.03
CA THR A 1141 -34.19 -13.34 3.01
C THR A 1141 -33.72 -13.34 4.46
N ASP A 1142 -32.44 -13.62 4.71
CA ASP A 1142 -31.81 -13.66 6.04
C ASP A 1142 -30.30 -13.37 5.91
N LEU A 1143 -29.55 -13.31 7.01
CA LEU A 1143 -28.09 -13.08 7.04
C LEU A 1143 -27.41 -14.02 8.08
N PRO A 1144 -26.21 -14.56 7.81
CA PRO A 1144 -25.48 -15.36 8.80
C PRO A 1144 -24.98 -14.52 9.98
N ALA A 1145 -25.13 -15.02 11.20
CA ALA A 1145 -24.69 -14.34 12.42
C ALA A 1145 -23.17 -14.07 12.43
N ALA A 1146 -22.37 -14.98 11.88
CA ALA A 1146 -20.90 -14.87 11.81
C ALA A 1146 -20.41 -13.65 11.01
N VAL A 1147 -21.23 -13.09 10.12
CA VAL A 1147 -20.90 -11.87 9.36
C VAL A 1147 -21.74 -10.66 9.78
N ALA A 1148 -22.59 -10.76 10.80
CA ALA A 1148 -23.45 -9.64 11.23
C ALA A 1148 -22.61 -8.41 11.68
N PHE A 1149 -21.52 -8.65 12.38
CA PHE A 1149 -20.73 -7.62 13.06
C PHE A 1149 -19.25 -7.69 12.68
N PHE A 1150 -18.51 -6.60 12.92
CA PHE A 1150 -17.04 -6.60 12.90
C PHE A 1150 -16.46 -7.50 14.01
N ALA A 1151 -15.29 -8.11 13.75
CA ALA A 1151 -14.50 -8.76 14.79
C ALA A 1151 -14.09 -7.79 15.91
N SER A 1152 -13.73 -6.55 15.54
CA SER A 1152 -13.46 -5.45 16.48
C SER A 1152 -13.77 -4.09 15.84
N VAL A 1153 -14.24 -3.15 16.65
CA VAL A 1153 -14.23 -1.71 16.35
C VAL A 1153 -13.24 -1.04 17.29
N GLU A 1154 -12.26 -0.35 16.72
CA GLU A 1154 -11.21 0.31 17.47
C GLU A 1154 -11.64 1.75 17.84
N VAL A 1155 -11.36 2.14 19.08
CA VAL A 1155 -11.59 3.48 19.62
C VAL A 1155 -10.26 4.03 20.18
N ASP A 1156 -9.75 5.12 19.62
CA ASP A 1156 -8.38 5.58 19.89
C ASP A 1156 -8.22 7.11 19.78
N ALA A 1157 -7.20 7.66 20.45
CA ALA A 1157 -6.74 9.03 20.25
C ALA A 1157 -5.77 9.18 19.06
N ALA A 1158 -5.19 8.09 18.54
CA ALA A 1158 -4.31 8.06 17.36
C ALA A 1158 -4.89 7.24 16.21
N LEU A 1159 -4.66 7.65 14.96
CA LEU A 1159 -5.18 6.97 13.76
C LEU A 1159 -4.36 5.74 13.35
N ARG A 1160 -4.19 4.76 14.24
CA ARG A 1160 -3.53 3.47 13.98
C ARG A 1160 -4.53 2.35 13.64
N LYS A 1161 -4.07 1.27 12.98
CA LYS A 1161 -4.95 0.14 12.60
C LYS A 1161 -5.39 -0.69 13.80
N ASP A 1162 -4.45 -0.98 14.70
CA ASP A 1162 -4.63 -1.72 15.96
C ASP A 1162 -4.41 -0.75 17.12
N ALA A 1163 -5.41 -0.60 18.00
CA ALA A 1163 -5.40 0.38 19.09
C ALA A 1163 -4.38 0.08 20.20
N HIS A 1164 -3.84 -1.14 20.26
CA HIS A 1164 -2.84 -1.54 21.25
C HIS A 1164 -1.39 -1.41 20.73
N HIS A 1165 -1.19 -1.25 19.42
CA HIS A 1165 0.14 -1.16 18.82
C HIS A 1165 0.84 0.18 19.13
N ASP A 1166 2.01 0.14 19.77
CA ASP A 1166 2.73 1.35 20.23
C ASP A 1166 3.47 2.11 19.10
N CYS A 1167 3.45 1.60 17.86
CA CYS A 1167 4.01 2.25 16.66
C CYS A 1167 5.46 2.76 16.82
N ALA A 1168 6.31 1.94 17.45
CA ALA A 1168 7.74 2.16 17.50
C ALA A 1168 8.40 1.88 16.13
N THR A 1169 9.24 2.80 15.68
CA THR A 1169 9.94 2.79 14.38
C THR A 1169 11.30 3.50 14.54
N PRO A 1170 12.19 3.54 13.53
CA PRO A 1170 13.48 4.22 13.66
C PRO A 1170 13.36 5.72 13.97
N SER A 1171 12.34 6.39 13.42
CA SER A 1171 12.02 7.81 13.67
C SER A 1171 11.26 8.06 14.98
N ASN A 1172 10.70 7.01 15.57
CA ASN A 1172 9.97 7.02 16.83
C ASN A 1172 10.40 5.83 17.75
N PRO A 1173 11.65 5.81 18.26
CA PRO A 1173 12.19 4.64 18.97
C PRO A 1173 11.54 4.40 20.35
N HIS A 1174 10.80 5.38 20.87
CA HIS A 1174 10.11 5.29 22.18
C HIS A 1174 8.61 5.00 22.06
N GLY A 1175 8.10 4.77 20.84
CA GLY A 1175 6.68 4.53 20.60
C GLY A 1175 5.77 5.71 20.96
N LEU A 1176 4.48 5.54 20.79
CA LEU A 1176 3.46 6.55 21.05
C LEU A 1176 3.31 6.81 22.56
N ARG A 1177 3.35 5.76 23.37
CA ARG A 1177 3.11 5.83 24.82
C ARG A 1177 4.17 6.63 25.56
N ARG A 1178 5.46 6.38 25.31
CA ARG A 1178 6.55 7.14 25.95
C ARG A 1178 6.99 8.34 25.11
N GLY A 1179 7.01 8.24 23.78
CA GLY A 1179 7.46 9.31 22.90
C GLY A 1179 6.48 10.48 22.77
N TYR A 1180 5.17 10.18 22.68
CA TYR A 1180 4.12 11.18 22.41
C TYR A 1180 3.06 11.30 23.52
N GLY A 1181 3.10 10.45 24.55
CA GLY A 1181 2.13 10.45 25.65
C GLY A 1181 0.75 9.89 25.29
N VAL A 1182 0.63 9.17 24.17
CA VAL A 1182 -0.65 8.59 23.71
C VAL A 1182 -0.79 7.17 24.26
N ALA A 1183 -1.80 6.95 25.09
CA ALA A 1183 -2.11 5.63 25.65
C ALA A 1183 -2.56 4.63 24.56
N PRO A 1184 -2.51 3.31 24.83
CA PRO A 1184 -3.28 2.32 24.06
C PRO A 1184 -4.78 2.69 24.06
N GLY A 1185 -5.43 2.54 22.91
CA GLY A 1185 -6.88 2.67 22.79
C GLY A 1185 -7.62 1.38 23.16
N GLU A 1186 -8.85 1.24 22.67
CA GLU A 1186 -9.75 0.13 22.97
C GLU A 1186 -10.14 -0.63 21.70
N ALA A 1187 -9.93 -1.96 21.69
CA ALA A 1187 -10.50 -2.88 20.70
C ALA A 1187 -11.83 -3.47 21.25
N LEU A 1188 -12.96 -3.12 20.64
CA LEU A 1188 -14.29 -3.45 21.13
C LEU A 1188 -15.04 -4.37 20.17
N ASP A 1189 -15.33 -5.60 20.60
CA ASP A 1189 -16.34 -6.45 19.95
C ASP A 1189 -17.77 -5.93 20.22
N VAL A 1190 -18.76 -6.52 19.54
CA VAL A 1190 -20.16 -6.09 19.64
C VAL A 1190 -20.72 -6.19 21.07
N TYR A 1191 -20.32 -7.19 21.87
CA TYR A 1191 -20.82 -7.40 23.23
C TYR A 1191 -20.25 -6.35 24.20
N LYS A 1192 -18.93 -6.14 24.16
CA LYS A 1192 -18.26 -5.04 24.90
C LYS A 1192 -18.84 -3.69 24.52
N THR A 1193 -19.12 -3.49 23.24
CA THR A 1193 -19.68 -2.22 22.72
C THR A 1193 -21.10 -1.99 23.20
N VAL A 1194 -21.99 -2.99 23.15
CA VAL A 1194 -23.36 -2.89 23.70
C VAL A 1194 -23.32 -2.54 25.19
N ALA A 1195 -22.48 -3.23 25.97
CA ALA A 1195 -22.32 -2.98 27.41
C ALA A 1195 -21.84 -1.55 27.70
N ARG A 1196 -20.81 -1.07 26.98
CA ARG A 1196 -20.26 0.30 27.16
C ARG A 1196 -21.18 1.41 26.65
N ALA A 1197 -21.99 1.15 25.62
CA ALA A 1197 -22.92 2.12 25.05
C ALA A 1197 -24.32 2.11 25.70
N GLY A 1198 -24.58 1.16 26.61
CA GLY A 1198 -25.91 0.95 27.21
C GLY A 1198 -26.97 0.48 26.19
N GLY A 1199 -26.55 -0.17 25.10
CA GLY A 1199 -27.44 -0.64 24.02
C GLY A 1199 -28.13 0.45 23.19
N VAL A 1200 -27.77 1.74 23.34
CA VAL A 1200 -28.44 2.87 22.68
C VAL A 1200 -27.60 3.45 21.55
N LEU A 1201 -28.09 3.33 20.32
CA LEU A 1201 -27.43 3.81 19.09
C LEU A 1201 -27.45 5.33 18.88
N ARG A 1202 -28.45 6.05 19.41
CA ARG A 1202 -28.61 7.51 19.26
C ARG A 1202 -28.93 8.14 20.60
N ALA A 1203 -28.28 9.25 20.93
CA ALA A 1203 -28.68 10.05 22.09
C ALA A 1203 -30.16 10.46 21.98
N PRO A 1204 -30.97 10.35 23.05
CA PRO A 1204 -32.39 10.69 23.00
C PRO A 1204 -32.60 12.15 22.58
N ARG A 1205 -33.62 12.40 21.75
CA ARG A 1205 -34.03 13.73 21.31
C ARG A 1205 -34.54 14.54 22.52
N GLY A 1206 -33.61 15.24 23.16
CA GLY A 1206 -33.84 16.09 24.34
C GLY A 1206 -32.53 16.65 24.90
N ALA A 1207 -31.49 15.80 25.00
CA ALA A 1207 -30.18 16.20 25.52
C ALA A 1207 -29.40 17.21 24.63
N SER A 1208 -29.86 17.48 23.41
CA SER A 1208 -29.21 18.44 22.49
C SER A 1208 -29.92 19.80 22.38
N ALA A 1209 -31.08 19.99 23.01
CA ALA A 1209 -31.78 21.29 23.00
C ALA A 1209 -31.26 22.23 24.10
N ALA A 1210 -30.75 21.68 25.21
CA ALA A 1210 -30.26 22.43 26.37
C ALA A 1210 -28.94 23.21 26.17
N LEU A 1211 -28.42 23.30 24.94
CA LEU A 1211 -27.20 24.04 24.58
C LEU A 1211 -27.44 25.23 23.63
N ALA A 1212 -28.70 25.61 23.42
CA ALA A 1212 -29.09 26.71 22.54
C ALA A 1212 -30.00 27.75 23.22
N ALA A 1213 -30.02 27.82 24.55
CA ALA A 1213 -30.69 28.87 25.31
C ALA A 1213 -29.70 29.52 26.29
N PRO A 1214 -29.36 30.81 26.15
CA PRO A 1214 -28.67 31.53 27.20
C PRO A 1214 -29.65 31.72 28.37
N SER A 1215 -29.35 31.15 29.54
CA SER A 1215 -30.11 31.47 30.74
C SER A 1215 -29.81 32.91 31.13
N ALA A 1216 -30.73 33.82 30.83
CA ALA A 1216 -30.72 35.16 31.41
C ALA A 1216 -30.83 35.02 32.94
N ARG A 1217 -29.72 35.27 33.63
CA ARG A 1217 -29.71 35.58 35.06
C ARG A 1217 -28.83 36.81 35.26
N THR A 1218 -29.53 37.92 35.47
CA THR A 1218 -29.13 39.03 36.32
C THR A 1218 -28.28 38.54 37.50
N VAL A 1219 -27.02 38.99 37.59
CA VAL A 1219 -26.57 40.23 38.25
C VAL A 1219 -25.23 40.63 37.63
#